data_AF-A0A2S7E8L2-F1
#
_entry.id   AF-A0A2S7E8L2-F1
#
_cell.length_a   1.000
_cell.length_b   1.000
_cell.length_c   1.000
_cell.angle_alpha   90.00
_cell.angle_beta   90.00
_cell.angle_gamma   90.00
#
_symmetry.space_group_name_H-M   'P 1'
#
loop_
_entity.id
_entity.type
_entity.pdbx_description
1 polymer ?
#
loop_
_entity_poly.entity_id
_entity_poly.type
_entity_poly.pdbx_seq_one_letter_code
_entity_poly.pdbx_strand_id
1 'polypeptide(L)'
;MELRIQVTPRFQRSVQLESDLSRADALDGYICQSSSRNALAVVAHHINESQQRAFTWTGPYGGGKSTLALALAQLAGGTPTVRKRAKQALNVEADDEIWKAFGSKKPWLFVPVVGRRQALEEALGQAIDKHAPQRGPKRMRNGRRDVIAELVRRAEAGEHGGVVVLLDEMGKLLEAAAAAGEDIYLLQELAEAASRSDGKLVVIGILHQAFDQYASRSGRAVQSEWAKVQGRFVDVPVVAGTDEVIALIGGAIRCDEAHSGSHRLSEVIAKAIQRRRPASSATLAQTLDQCWPLHPVTAALLGPCSRRRFGQNERSVFGFLSSAEPLGFREFLEGHTRKSLGYYQPARFWDYLRANFEPAILASADGHRWAISAEAIERVEARFREPHVSLAKTIALIELFRNGSGLAASHDVLECSVDDVSPKFVKAALEELAAASIVIYRKHNEAWAIYAGSDFDIDAAVDTAKRERSQSIDEQLKQLAVLPPLTARKHYSKTGTLRWFERSVVTPSGAMDPHAPPKKTPTGRFALLVPNEESTSEQLAQTAHDLAKAAKDPLTLFGVPKGHHRLAEYASELTALEHVAESTPSLENDGVARREIHARLQQLRGDLEAALRDAFATATWYSASKTFHPTAEDGLSPIASRVCDAVFKSAPQISSELVNRDVLSSNAAKAQRLLMHRMLSHGGHHELDYSGYPAEAGLYHTVLAPLGLHRTVKKRGTFSSPELSDDLEGARSLVPLWQAWRNLLQGADGAITLAQLYDLARQIPYGVKRGVLPILALAFLLAHRSEIALYVDDMFCPDLTDSDTDEWLQDPARIGWKWVRMDASAKQMLTLRYPHVFQPMTIWL
;
A
#
# COMPACT_ATOMS: atom_id res chain seq x y z
N MET A 1 38.93 1.17 -29.82
CA MET A 1 37.92 0.84 -30.86
C MET A 1 36.66 0.49 -30.11
N GLU A 2 35.67 1.38 -30.18
CA GLU A 2 34.37 1.21 -29.52
C GLU A 2 33.66 -0.06 -30.04
N LEU A 3 33.00 -0.77 -29.12
CA LEU A 3 32.20 -1.95 -29.42
C LEU A 3 31.06 -1.59 -30.38
N ARG A 4 30.91 -2.35 -31.48
CA ARG A 4 29.79 -2.21 -32.42
C ARG A 4 28.66 -3.20 -32.10
N ILE A 5 28.32 -3.31 -30.83
CA ILE A 5 27.19 -4.13 -30.36
C ILE A 5 26.20 -3.18 -29.70
N GLN A 6 25.00 -3.10 -30.26
CA GLN A 6 23.95 -2.23 -29.75
C GLN A 6 22.68 -3.03 -29.56
N VAL A 7 22.08 -2.91 -28.38
CA VAL A 7 20.70 -3.35 -28.16
C VAL A 7 19.79 -2.30 -28.76
N THR A 8 19.00 -2.69 -29.77
CA THR A 8 18.20 -1.73 -30.54
C THR A 8 17.18 -1.03 -29.64
N PRO A 9 17.21 0.31 -29.48
CA PRO A 9 16.28 1.03 -28.59
C PRO A 9 14.82 1.02 -29.07
N ARG A 10 14.55 0.48 -30.26
CA ARG A 10 13.22 0.43 -30.88
C ARG A 10 12.26 -0.55 -30.17
N PHE A 11 12.79 -1.50 -29.39
CA PHE A 11 12.00 -2.37 -28.51
C PHE A 11 11.69 -1.74 -27.15
N GLN A 12 12.09 -0.49 -26.91
CA GLN A 12 11.95 0.21 -25.61
C GLN A 12 10.72 1.12 -25.51
N ARG A 13 10.02 1.41 -26.61
CA ARG A 13 8.82 2.26 -26.56
C ARG A 13 7.62 1.46 -26.10
N SER A 14 7.05 1.83 -24.95
CA SER A 14 5.69 1.43 -24.60
C SER A 14 4.73 2.03 -25.63
N VAL A 15 3.92 1.17 -26.24
CA VAL A 15 2.85 1.59 -27.14
C VAL A 15 1.69 2.09 -26.30
N GLN A 16 1.16 3.27 -26.62
CA GLN A 16 -0.07 3.76 -26.02
C GLN A 16 -1.16 3.80 -27.11
N LEU A 17 -2.12 2.88 -27.00
CA LEU A 17 -3.16 2.66 -28.01
C LEU A 17 -3.90 3.95 -28.44
N GLU A 18 -4.16 4.86 -27.50
CA GLU A 18 -4.89 6.10 -27.79
C GLU A 18 -4.10 7.10 -28.62
N SER A 19 -2.79 7.24 -28.40
CA SER A 19 -1.94 8.24 -29.06
C SER A 19 -1.30 7.70 -30.35
N ASP A 20 -1.04 6.40 -30.41
CA ASP A 20 -0.31 5.78 -31.51
C ASP A 20 -1.22 5.24 -32.64
N LEU A 21 -2.55 5.24 -32.46
CA LEU A 21 -3.52 4.71 -33.42
C LEU A 21 -3.36 5.25 -34.85
N SER A 22 -3.05 6.55 -34.98
CA SER A 22 -2.94 7.25 -36.26
C SER A 22 -1.50 7.37 -36.79
N ARG A 23 -0.51 6.91 -36.03
CA ARG A 23 0.91 7.07 -36.33
C ARG A 23 1.43 5.94 -37.22
N ALA A 24 1.92 6.30 -38.39
CA ALA A 24 2.47 5.33 -39.34
C ALA A 24 3.78 4.69 -38.86
N ASP A 25 4.55 5.36 -37.99
CA ASP A 25 5.81 4.88 -37.41
C ASP A 25 5.62 4.02 -36.16
N ALA A 26 4.39 3.87 -35.66
CA ALA A 26 4.14 3.18 -34.39
C ALA A 26 4.37 1.67 -34.43
N LEU A 27 4.36 1.04 -35.61
CA LEU A 27 4.70 -0.38 -35.80
C LEU A 27 6.13 -0.59 -36.30
N ASP A 28 6.96 0.45 -36.39
CA ASP A 28 8.33 0.33 -36.89
C ASP A 28 9.17 -0.54 -35.92
N GLY A 29 9.59 -1.72 -36.38
CA GLY A 29 10.33 -2.69 -35.57
C GLY A 29 9.45 -3.69 -34.80
N TYR A 30 8.12 -3.64 -34.96
CA TYR A 30 7.25 -4.71 -34.49
C TYR A 30 7.51 -6.00 -35.26
N ILE A 31 7.73 -7.09 -34.55
CA ILE A 31 7.88 -8.44 -35.10
C ILE A 31 6.64 -9.23 -34.70
N CYS A 32 5.76 -9.51 -35.67
CA CYS A 32 4.58 -10.33 -35.42
C CYS A 32 5.00 -11.78 -35.14
N GLN A 33 4.85 -12.21 -33.89
CA GLN A 33 5.10 -13.58 -33.48
C GLN A 33 4.00 -14.51 -34.00
N SER A 34 4.29 -15.82 -34.11
CA SER A 34 3.30 -16.82 -34.51
C SER A 34 2.17 -16.89 -33.48
N SER A 35 2.47 -16.78 -32.19
CA SER A 35 1.45 -16.65 -31.12
C SER A 35 0.51 -15.45 -31.32
N SER A 36 1.06 -14.29 -31.68
CA SER A 36 0.29 -13.08 -31.99
C SER A 36 -0.57 -13.25 -33.25
N ARG A 37 -0.02 -13.85 -34.31
CA ARG A 37 -0.77 -14.15 -35.55
C ARG A 37 -1.90 -15.15 -35.29
N ASN A 38 -1.62 -16.21 -34.53
CA ASN A 38 -2.61 -17.21 -34.16
C ASN A 38 -3.75 -16.58 -33.36
N ALA A 39 -3.45 -15.65 -32.46
CA ALA A 39 -4.48 -14.94 -31.71
C ALA A 39 -5.41 -14.14 -32.63
N LEU A 40 -4.85 -13.44 -33.63
CA LEU A 40 -5.66 -12.75 -34.65
C LEU A 40 -6.45 -13.72 -35.52
N ALA A 41 -5.86 -14.86 -35.91
CA ALA A 41 -6.52 -15.87 -36.71
C ALA A 41 -7.73 -16.47 -35.97
N VAL A 42 -7.60 -16.79 -34.68
CA VAL A 42 -8.73 -17.27 -33.85
C VAL A 42 -9.85 -16.23 -33.78
N VAL A 43 -9.51 -14.96 -33.53
CA VAL A 43 -10.51 -13.88 -33.50
C VAL A 43 -11.18 -13.72 -34.87
N ALA A 44 -10.40 -13.73 -35.95
CA ALA A 44 -10.91 -13.60 -37.32
C ALA A 44 -11.83 -14.77 -37.72
N HIS A 45 -11.44 -16.00 -37.37
CA HIS A 45 -12.23 -17.21 -37.59
C HIS A 45 -13.58 -17.09 -36.89
N HIS A 46 -13.61 -16.72 -35.61
CA HIS A 46 -14.86 -16.52 -34.88
C HIS A 46 -15.74 -15.41 -35.46
N ILE A 47 -15.16 -14.31 -35.94
CA ILE A 47 -15.90 -13.21 -36.57
C ILE A 47 -16.53 -13.64 -37.91
N ASN A 48 -15.86 -14.52 -38.67
CA ASN A 48 -16.32 -14.98 -39.97
C ASN A 48 -17.34 -16.13 -39.86
N GLU A 49 -17.11 -17.08 -38.96
CA GLU A 49 -17.84 -18.35 -38.90
C GLU A 49 -18.86 -18.43 -37.73
N SER A 50 -18.84 -17.48 -36.79
CA SER A 50 -19.70 -17.52 -35.61
C SER A 50 -20.25 -16.15 -35.20
N GLN A 51 -21.17 -16.15 -34.24
CA GLN A 51 -21.62 -14.92 -33.56
C GLN A 51 -20.81 -14.63 -32.29
N GLN A 52 -19.79 -15.41 -31.96
CA GLN A 52 -18.99 -15.14 -30.77
C GLN A 52 -18.00 -14.01 -31.02
N ARG A 53 -18.16 -12.90 -30.31
CA ARG A 53 -17.42 -11.66 -30.58
C ARG A 53 -16.79 -11.00 -29.35
N ALA A 54 -16.78 -11.70 -28.22
CA ALA A 54 -16.10 -11.30 -27.01
C ALA A 54 -14.87 -12.20 -26.76
N PHE A 55 -13.70 -11.57 -26.63
CA PHE A 55 -12.41 -12.25 -26.53
C PHE A 55 -11.57 -11.68 -25.39
N THR A 56 -10.73 -12.53 -24.78
CA THR A 56 -9.63 -12.09 -23.93
C THR A 56 -8.31 -12.50 -24.54
N TRP A 57 -7.34 -11.60 -24.56
CA TRP A 57 -5.95 -11.87 -24.90
C TRP A 57 -5.15 -11.97 -23.62
N THR A 58 -4.83 -13.20 -23.23
CA THR A 58 -4.20 -13.49 -21.95
C THR A 58 -2.74 -13.90 -22.15
N GLY A 59 -1.82 -13.24 -21.45
CA GLY A 59 -0.40 -13.56 -21.52
C GLY A 59 0.44 -12.62 -20.66
N PRO A 60 1.73 -12.92 -20.41
CA PRO A 60 2.56 -12.12 -19.50
C PRO A 60 2.72 -10.66 -19.93
N TYR A 61 3.13 -9.80 -19.00
CA TYR A 61 3.59 -8.43 -19.32
C TYR A 61 4.71 -8.48 -20.36
N GLY A 62 4.73 -7.52 -21.28
CA GLY A 62 5.73 -7.48 -22.36
C GLY A 62 5.56 -8.54 -23.46
N GLY A 63 4.49 -9.35 -23.45
CA GLY A 63 4.17 -10.30 -24.52
C GLY A 63 3.64 -9.67 -25.82
N GLY A 64 3.75 -8.35 -26.00
CA GLY A 64 3.35 -7.66 -27.23
C GLY A 64 1.84 -7.49 -27.44
N LYS A 65 0.99 -7.79 -26.44
CA LYS A 65 -0.49 -7.75 -26.56
C LYS A 65 -1.04 -6.39 -26.98
N SER A 66 -0.61 -5.30 -26.33
CA SER A 66 -1.07 -3.95 -26.66
C SER A 66 -0.56 -3.49 -28.03
N THR A 67 0.64 -3.92 -28.42
CA THR A 67 1.18 -3.69 -29.78
C THR A 67 0.41 -4.48 -30.84
N LEU A 68 0.02 -5.72 -30.54
CA LEU A 68 -0.85 -6.52 -31.41
C LEU A 68 -2.22 -5.85 -31.58
N ALA A 69 -2.77 -5.29 -30.50
CA ALA A 69 -4.05 -4.58 -30.52
C ALA A 69 -3.95 -3.31 -31.38
N LEU A 70 -2.82 -2.59 -31.29
CA LEU A 70 -2.53 -1.46 -32.15
C LEU A 70 -2.41 -1.90 -33.61
N ALA A 71 -1.69 -2.99 -33.89
CA ALA A 71 -1.52 -3.50 -35.25
C ALA A 71 -2.86 -3.91 -35.88
N LEU A 72 -3.74 -4.56 -35.11
CA LEU A 72 -5.11 -4.85 -35.52
C LEU A 72 -5.91 -3.57 -35.80
N ALA A 73 -5.80 -2.57 -34.91
CA ALA A 73 -6.50 -1.31 -35.08
C ALA A 73 -6.05 -0.54 -36.33
N GLN A 74 -4.75 -0.53 -36.60
CA GLN A 74 -4.18 0.06 -37.80
C GLN A 74 -4.56 -0.73 -39.08
N LEU A 75 -4.66 -2.06 -39.01
CA LEU A 75 -5.09 -2.90 -40.13
C LEU A 75 -6.55 -2.65 -40.51
N ALA A 76 -7.44 -2.53 -39.52
CA ALA A 76 -8.89 -2.49 -39.73
C ALA A 76 -9.46 -1.06 -39.83
N GLY A 77 -8.91 -0.10 -39.10
CA GLY A 77 -9.41 1.27 -38.99
C GLY A 77 -8.44 2.36 -39.49
N GLY A 78 -7.19 2.00 -39.82
CA GLY A 78 -6.16 2.96 -40.25
C GLY A 78 -6.40 3.58 -41.63
N THR A 79 -5.71 4.70 -41.89
CA THR A 79 -5.63 5.30 -43.24
C THR A 79 -4.97 4.33 -44.23
N PRO A 80 -5.13 4.50 -45.55
CA PRO A 80 -4.57 3.56 -46.53
C PRO A 80 -3.06 3.29 -46.38
N THR A 81 -2.28 4.30 -45.99
CA THR A 81 -0.84 4.17 -45.74
C THR A 81 -0.54 3.36 -44.49
N VAL A 82 -1.24 3.64 -43.39
CA VAL A 82 -1.13 2.93 -42.11
C VAL A 82 -1.57 1.46 -42.26
N ARG A 83 -2.69 1.22 -42.95
CA ARG A 83 -3.22 -0.11 -43.23
C ARG A 83 -2.25 -0.97 -44.05
N LYS A 84 -1.55 -0.37 -45.03
CA LYS A 84 -0.52 -1.08 -45.82
C LYS A 84 0.67 -1.50 -44.93
N ARG A 85 1.12 -0.63 -44.02
CA ARG A 85 2.20 -0.96 -43.07
C ARG A 85 1.77 -2.04 -42.08
N ALA A 86 0.58 -1.95 -41.52
CA ALA A 86 0.03 -2.96 -40.62
C ALA A 86 -0.10 -4.33 -41.30
N LYS A 87 -0.53 -4.36 -42.58
CA LYS A 87 -0.58 -5.59 -43.38
C LYS A 87 0.80 -6.25 -43.53
N GLN A 88 1.84 -5.45 -43.77
CA GLN A 88 3.23 -5.93 -43.85
C GLN A 88 3.75 -6.41 -42.49
N ALA A 89 3.51 -5.65 -41.43
CA ALA A 89 3.97 -5.98 -40.08
C ALA A 89 3.35 -7.27 -39.53
N LEU A 90 2.07 -7.52 -39.87
CA LEU A 90 1.34 -8.74 -39.47
C LEU A 90 1.52 -9.91 -40.45
N ASN A 91 2.22 -9.70 -41.57
CA ASN A 91 2.40 -10.70 -42.64
C ASN A 91 1.06 -11.31 -43.13
N VAL A 92 0.05 -10.45 -43.32
CA VAL A 92 -1.31 -10.82 -43.72
C VAL A 92 -1.45 -10.71 -45.22
N GLU A 93 -1.90 -11.78 -45.88
CA GLU A 93 -2.17 -11.80 -47.32
C GLU A 93 -3.63 -11.43 -47.65
N ALA A 94 -3.98 -11.30 -48.92
CA ALA A 94 -5.32 -10.86 -49.33
C ALA A 94 -6.42 -11.93 -49.14
N ASP A 95 -6.05 -13.21 -49.16
CA ASP A 95 -6.90 -14.39 -49.00
C ASP A 95 -6.96 -14.91 -47.55
N ASP A 96 -6.12 -14.34 -46.68
CA ASP A 96 -6.04 -14.64 -45.24
C ASP A 96 -7.38 -14.37 -44.52
N GLU A 97 -7.77 -15.25 -43.59
CA GLU A 97 -8.98 -15.09 -42.79
C GLU A 97 -8.99 -13.78 -41.99
N ILE A 98 -7.82 -13.32 -41.55
CA ILE A 98 -7.64 -12.04 -40.85
C ILE A 98 -8.08 -10.88 -41.75
N TRP A 99 -7.71 -10.93 -43.03
CA TRP A 99 -8.12 -9.92 -44.00
C TRP A 99 -9.60 -10.03 -44.37
N LYS A 100 -10.17 -11.24 -44.43
CA LYS A 100 -11.63 -11.41 -44.65
C LYS A 100 -12.45 -10.82 -43.50
N ALA A 101 -12.00 -10.97 -42.26
CA ALA A 101 -12.69 -10.45 -41.09
C ALA A 101 -12.60 -8.92 -41.00
N PHE A 102 -11.38 -8.38 -41.06
CA PHE A 102 -11.10 -6.97 -40.74
C PHE A 102 -10.82 -6.08 -41.96
N GLY A 103 -10.58 -6.68 -43.12
CA GLY A 103 -10.20 -5.99 -44.35
C GLY A 103 -11.36 -5.37 -45.14
N SER A 104 -12.38 -4.83 -44.47
CA SER A 104 -13.55 -4.22 -45.11
C SER A 104 -13.22 -2.97 -45.93
N LYS A 105 -14.14 -2.62 -46.86
CA LYS A 105 -14.05 -1.37 -47.65
C LYS A 105 -14.25 -0.12 -46.79
N LYS A 106 -15.15 -0.20 -45.80
CA LYS A 106 -15.35 0.83 -44.77
C LYS A 106 -14.37 0.58 -43.62
N PRO A 107 -13.73 1.61 -43.05
CA PRO A 107 -12.89 1.44 -41.87
C PRO A 107 -13.72 0.97 -40.68
N TRP A 108 -13.11 0.20 -39.79
CA TRP A 108 -13.69 -0.16 -38.50
C TRP A 108 -13.56 1.00 -37.51
N LEU A 109 -14.54 1.16 -36.62
CA LEU A 109 -14.47 2.10 -35.50
C LEU A 109 -13.78 1.42 -34.32
N PHE A 110 -12.70 2.02 -33.81
CA PHE A 110 -12.01 1.54 -32.61
C PHE A 110 -12.33 2.43 -31.41
N VAL A 111 -12.72 1.79 -30.30
CA VAL A 111 -12.94 2.42 -29.01
C VAL A 111 -11.92 1.84 -28.02
N PRO A 112 -10.69 2.39 -27.97
CA PRO A 112 -9.70 1.98 -26.99
C PRO A 112 -10.06 2.51 -25.60
N VAL A 113 -10.04 1.63 -24.60
CA VAL A 113 -10.22 1.93 -23.19
C VAL A 113 -8.95 1.50 -22.47
N VAL A 114 -8.22 2.47 -21.91
CA VAL A 114 -7.03 2.18 -21.11
C VAL A 114 -7.43 1.98 -19.65
N GLY A 115 -7.17 0.80 -19.12
CA GLY A 115 -7.51 0.42 -17.76
C GLY A 115 -6.82 1.31 -16.71
N ARG A 116 -7.62 1.86 -15.81
CA ARG A 116 -7.22 2.65 -14.64
C ARG A 116 -8.04 2.21 -13.44
N ARG A 117 -7.68 2.64 -12.22
CA ARG A 117 -8.49 2.40 -11.02
C ARG A 117 -9.76 3.27 -11.02
N GLN A 118 -10.72 2.93 -11.86
CA GLN A 118 -12.01 3.61 -12.02
C GLN A 118 -13.10 2.62 -12.47
N ALA A 119 -14.37 3.03 -12.38
CA ALA A 119 -15.49 2.21 -12.82
C ALA A 119 -15.46 1.98 -14.35
N LEU A 120 -15.76 0.76 -14.79
CA LEU A 120 -15.76 0.37 -16.21
C LEU A 120 -16.74 1.19 -17.04
N GLU A 121 -17.93 1.46 -16.50
CA GLU A 121 -18.98 2.25 -17.17
C GLU A 121 -18.49 3.66 -17.52
N GLU A 122 -17.76 4.29 -16.58
CA GLU A 122 -17.17 5.61 -16.77
C GLU A 122 -16.03 5.56 -17.81
N ALA A 123 -15.17 4.55 -17.74
CA ALA A 123 -14.07 4.36 -18.70
C ALA A 123 -14.59 4.20 -20.14
N LEU A 124 -15.63 3.38 -20.34
CA LEU A 124 -16.29 3.21 -21.64
C LEU A 124 -16.93 4.51 -22.10
N GLY A 125 -17.62 5.23 -21.21
CA GLY A 125 -18.23 6.52 -21.53
C GLY A 125 -17.22 7.55 -22.04
N GLN A 126 -16.08 7.69 -21.36
CA GLN A 126 -14.99 8.59 -21.75
C GLN A 126 -14.38 8.19 -23.10
N ALA A 127 -14.15 6.89 -23.33
CA ALA A 127 -13.59 6.39 -24.58
C ALA A 127 -14.52 6.61 -25.77
N ILE A 128 -15.83 6.38 -25.59
CA ILE A 128 -16.83 6.65 -26.63
C ILE A 128 -16.87 8.14 -26.97
N ASP A 129 -16.83 9.04 -25.97
CA ASP A 129 -16.85 10.49 -26.23
C ASP A 129 -15.64 10.96 -27.03
N LYS A 130 -14.47 10.35 -26.79
CA LYS A 130 -13.22 10.70 -27.46
C LYS A 130 -13.13 10.16 -28.88
N HIS A 131 -13.44 8.88 -29.07
CA HIS A 131 -13.20 8.17 -30.33
C HIS A 131 -14.43 8.07 -31.23
N ALA A 132 -15.61 8.30 -30.66
CA ALA A 132 -16.88 8.20 -31.36
C ALA A 132 -17.83 9.34 -30.92
N PRO A 133 -17.44 10.62 -31.02
CA PRO A 133 -18.26 11.72 -30.50
C PRO A 133 -19.63 11.76 -31.18
N GLN A 134 -20.70 11.89 -30.38
CA GLN A 134 -22.07 12.07 -30.88
C GLN A 134 -22.55 13.50 -30.61
N ARG A 135 -23.26 14.09 -31.58
CA ARG A 135 -24.05 15.31 -31.37
C ARG A 135 -25.47 14.94 -30.93
N GLY A 136 -25.92 15.44 -29.78
CA GLY A 136 -27.28 15.22 -29.25
C GLY A 136 -27.32 14.64 -27.83
N PRO A 137 -28.53 14.41 -27.27
CA PRO A 137 -28.69 13.89 -25.91
C PRO A 137 -28.19 12.43 -25.83
N LYS A 138 -27.41 12.14 -24.78
CA LYS A 138 -26.91 10.79 -24.47
C LYS A 138 -28.04 9.94 -23.90
N ARG A 139 -28.18 8.71 -24.36
CA ARG A 139 -29.19 7.77 -23.85
C ARG A 139 -28.85 7.39 -22.41
N MET A 140 -29.84 7.50 -21.53
CA MET A 140 -29.71 7.16 -20.11
C MET A 140 -30.57 5.95 -19.77
N ARG A 141 -30.04 5.06 -18.92
CA ARG A 141 -30.75 3.93 -18.30
C ARG A 141 -30.53 4.03 -16.79
N ASN A 142 -31.60 4.11 -15.99
CA ASN A 142 -31.54 4.26 -14.53
C ASN A 142 -30.67 5.43 -14.03
N GLY A 143 -30.67 6.56 -14.75
CA GLY A 143 -29.86 7.74 -14.38
C GLY A 143 -28.37 7.66 -14.75
N ARG A 144 -27.92 6.59 -15.40
CA ARG A 144 -26.56 6.43 -15.93
C ARG A 144 -26.55 6.28 -17.45
N ARG A 145 -25.39 6.46 -18.09
CA ARG A 145 -25.27 6.41 -19.56
C ARG A 145 -25.34 4.97 -20.05
N ASP A 146 -26.22 4.71 -21.01
CA ASP A 146 -26.33 3.39 -21.64
C ASP A 146 -25.25 3.20 -22.73
N VAL A 147 -24.02 2.91 -22.28
CA VAL A 147 -22.85 2.74 -23.17
C VAL A 147 -22.99 1.53 -24.10
N ILE A 148 -23.67 0.47 -23.67
CA ILE A 148 -23.85 -0.75 -24.46
C ILE A 148 -24.78 -0.49 -25.64
N ALA A 149 -25.95 0.11 -25.40
CA ALA A 149 -26.89 0.43 -26.48
C ALA A 149 -26.27 1.39 -27.51
N GLU A 150 -25.39 2.28 -27.08
CA GLU A 150 -24.69 3.20 -27.97
C GLU A 150 -23.69 2.45 -28.89
N LEU A 151 -22.94 1.49 -28.35
CA LEU A 151 -22.01 0.65 -29.12
C LEU A 151 -22.74 -0.25 -30.13
N VAL A 152 -23.83 -0.91 -29.71
CA VAL A 152 -24.66 -1.75 -30.58
C VAL A 152 -25.22 -0.95 -31.73
N ARG A 153 -25.84 0.21 -31.44
CA ARG A 153 -26.40 1.10 -32.48
C ARG A 153 -25.36 1.46 -33.54
N ARG A 154 -24.10 1.71 -33.15
CA ARG A 154 -23.02 2.06 -34.07
C ARG A 154 -22.56 0.87 -34.91
N ALA A 155 -22.54 -0.32 -34.33
CA ALA A 155 -22.24 -1.55 -35.06
C ALA A 155 -23.32 -1.84 -36.11
N GLU A 156 -24.59 -1.58 -35.79
CA GLU A 156 -25.75 -1.85 -36.65
C GLU A 156 -26.05 -0.75 -37.68
N ALA A 157 -25.63 0.50 -37.44
CA ALA A 157 -25.88 1.61 -38.36
C ALA A 157 -25.23 1.45 -39.75
N GLY A 158 -24.25 0.54 -39.89
CA GLY A 158 -23.58 0.26 -41.16
C GLY A 158 -22.67 1.39 -41.66
N GLU A 159 -22.40 2.41 -40.85
CA GLU A 159 -21.47 3.50 -41.17
C GLU A 159 -20.00 3.02 -41.26
N HIS A 160 -19.68 1.98 -40.48
CA HIS A 160 -18.34 1.39 -40.37
C HIS A 160 -18.35 -0.08 -40.80
N GLY A 161 -17.16 -0.68 -40.98
CA GLY A 161 -17.03 -2.13 -41.20
C GLY A 161 -17.41 -2.97 -39.98
N GLY A 162 -17.40 -2.34 -38.80
CA GLY A 162 -17.70 -2.89 -37.48
C GLY A 162 -17.20 -1.94 -36.40
N VAL A 163 -17.44 -2.28 -35.13
CA VAL A 163 -16.97 -1.57 -33.95
C VAL A 163 -16.12 -2.53 -33.12
N VAL A 164 -14.91 -2.12 -32.75
CA VAL A 164 -14.03 -2.88 -31.84
C VAL A 164 -13.83 -2.08 -30.56
N VAL A 165 -14.18 -2.67 -29.43
CA VAL A 165 -13.87 -2.17 -28.09
C VAL A 165 -12.61 -2.89 -27.60
N LEU A 166 -11.51 -2.14 -27.45
CA LEU A 166 -10.25 -2.66 -26.92
C LEU A 166 -10.12 -2.25 -25.46
N LEU A 167 -10.19 -3.20 -24.52
CA LEU A 167 -9.94 -2.96 -23.11
C LEU A 167 -8.47 -3.29 -22.83
N ASP A 168 -7.58 -2.30 -22.96
CA ASP A 168 -6.17 -2.44 -22.62
C ASP A 168 -5.98 -2.36 -21.10
N GLU A 169 -5.07 -3.14 -20.53
CA GLU A 169 -4.89 -3.22 -19.07
C GLU A 169 -6.20 -3.50 -18.32
N MET A 170 -7.08 -4.35 -18.89
CA MET A 170 -8.39 -4.68 -18.33
C MET A 170 -8.31 -5.21 -16.89
N GLY A 171 -7.18 -5.84 -16.53
CA GLY A 171 -6.89 -6.28 -15.17
C GLY A 171 -6.99 -5.17 -14.13
N LYS A 172 -6.62 -3.92 -14.45
CA LYS A 172 -6.73 -2.79 -13.50
C LYS A 172 -8.17 -2.39 -13.21
N LEU A 173 -9.05 -2.53 -14.20
CA LEU A 173 -10.49 -2.30 -14.04
C LEU A 173 -11.10 -3.40 -13.17
N LEU A 174 -10.67 -4.66 -13.39
CA LEU A 174 -11.06 -5.79 -12.55
C LEU A 174 -10.55 -5.63 -11.12
N GLU A 175 -9.29 -5.26 -10.90
CA GLU A 175 -8.74 -5.01 -9.57
C GLU A 175 -9.50 -3.90 -8.83
N ALA A 176 -9.87 -2.83 -9.54
CA ALA A 176 -10.67 -1.75 -8.98
C ALA A 176 -12.07 -2.24 -8.56
N ALA A 177 -12.73 -3.03 -9.42
CA ALA A 177 -14.02 -3.63 -9.11
C ALA A 177 -13.92 -4.57 -7.89
N ALA A 178 -12.89 -5.42 -7.85
CA ALA A 178 -12.64 -6.33 -6.74
C ALA A 178 -12.37 -5.60 -5.41
N ALA A 179 -11.63 -4.47 -5.45
CA ALA A 179 -11.36 -3.66 -4.26
C ALA A 179 -12.59 -2.87 -3.79
N ALA A 180 -13.41 -2.38 -4.71
CA ALA A 180 -14.63 -1.64 -4.41
C ALA A 180 -15.81 -2.55 -4.02
N GLY A 181 -15.71 -3.87 -4.26
CA GLY A 181 -16.83 -4.79 -4.12
C GLY A 181 -17.91 -4.60 -5.20
N GLU A 182 -17.54 -4.03 -6.35
CA GLU A 182 -18.44 -3.81 -7.48
C GLU A 182 -18.64 -5.11 -8.29
N ASP A 183 -19.86 -5.30 -8.79
CA ASP A 183 -20.18 -6.39 -9.70
C ASP A 183 -19.69 -6.07 -11.12
N ILE A 184 -19.12 -7.08 -11.79
CA ILE A 184 -18.63 -7.03 -13.17
C ILE A 184 -19.75 -7.30 -14.19
N TYR A 185 -21.02 -7.27 -13.78
CA TYR A 185 -22.20 -7.52 -14.62
C TYR A 185 -22.19 -6.76 -15.96
N LEU A 186 -21.65 -5.54 -16.01
CA LEU A 186 -21.53 -4.77 -17.25
C LEU A 186 -20.69 -5.49 -18.33
N LEU A 187 -19.67 -6.26 -17.94
CA LEU A 187 -18.86 -7.06 -18.86
C LEU A 187 -19.65 -8.24 -19.42
N GLN A 188 -20.52 -8.83 -18.62
CA GLN A 188 -21.46 -9.84 -19.09
C GLN A 188 -22.45 -9.24 -20.10
N GLU A 189 -23.10 -8.12 -19.78
CA GLU A 189 -24.02 -7.45 -20.72
C GLU A 189 -23.30 -7.06 -22.01
N LEU A 190 -22.05 -6.56 -21.92
CA LEU A 190 -21.25 -6.18 -23.08
C LEU A 190 -20.90 -7.39 -23.96
N ALA A 191 -20.49 -8.51 -23.36
CA ALA A 191 -20.20 -9.75 -24.10
C ALA A 191 -21.45 -10.32 -24.78
N GLU A 192 -22.59 -10.33 -24.08
CA GLU A 192 -23.87 -10.76 -24.65
C GLU A 192 -24.33 -9.85 -25.80
N ALA A 193 -24.18 -8.53 -25.64
CA ALA A 193 -24.53 -7.56 -26.68
C ALA A 193 -23.64 -7.72 -27.92
N ALA A 194 -22.34 -7.95 -27.74
CA ALA A 194 -21.41 -8.21 -28.84
C ALA A 194 -21.84 -9.45 -29.66
N SER A 195 -22.26 -10.52 -28.98
CA SER A 195 -22.66 -11.76 -29.64
C SER A 195 -24.10 -11.79 -30.17
N ARG A 196 -24.97 -10.86 -29.77
CA ARG A 196 -26.35 -10.75 -30.28
C ARG A 196 -26.57 -9.63 -31.30
N SER A 197 -25.63 -8.70 -31.43
CA SER A 197 -25.71 -7.57 -32.36
C SER A 197 -25.75 -8.04 -33.81
N ASP A 198 -26.70 -7.49 -34.60
CA ASP A 198 -26.80 -7.77 -36.04
C ASP A 198 -25.57 -7.22 -36.80
N GLY A 199 -25.01 -6.11 -36.31
CA GLY A 199 -23.75 -5.53 -36.77
C GLY A 199 -22.52 -6.13 -36.07
N LYS A 200 -21.32 -5.92 -36.62
CA LYS A 200 -20.05 -6.46 -36.07
C LYS A 200 -19.56 -5.63 -34.86
N LEU A 201 -20.06 -5.93 -33.66
CA LEU A 201 -19.50 -5.45 -32.38
C LEU A 201 -18.52 -6.48 -31.82
N VAL A 202 -17.24 -6.13 -31.72
CA VAL A 202 -16.16 -7.01 -31.23
C VAL A 202 -15.56 -6.42 -29.96
N VAL A 203 -15.36 -7.24 -28.93
CA VAL A 203 -14.82 -6.83 -27.64
C VAL A 203 -13.56 -7.65 -27.38
N ILE A 204 -12.43 -6.98 -27.13
CA ILE A 204 -11.14 -7.63 -26.84
C ILE A 204 -10.59 -7.06 -25.54
N GLY A 205 -10.54 -7.90 -24.51
CA GLY A 205 -9.89 -7.58 -23.23
C GLY A 205 -8.45 -8.06 -23.18
N ILE A 206 -7.51 -7.21 -22.75
CA ILE A 206 -6.09 -7.56 -22.64
C ILE A 206 -5.76 -7.82 -21.16
N LEU A 207 -5.31 -9.04 -20.85
CA LEU A 207 -5.09 -9.52 -19.48
C LEU A 207 -3.71 -10.17 -19.30
N HIS A 208 -3.24 -10.20 -18.04
CA HIS A 208 -1.98 -10.85 -17.66
C HIS A 208 -2.15 -12.28 -17.17
N GLN A 209 -3.32 -12.53 -16.60
CA GLN A 209 -3.74 -13.80 -16.03
C GLN A 209 -5.22 -14.00 -16.34
N ALA A 210 -5.74 -15.19 -16.09
CA ALA A 210 -7.15 -15.46 -16.24
C ALA A 210 -7.99 -14.52 -15.36
N PHE A 211 -9.20 -14.25 -15.82
CA PHE A 211 -10.13 -13.28 -15.25
C PHE A 211 -10.43 -13.54 -13.76
N ASP A 212 -10.63 -14.82 -13.42
CA ASP A 212 -10.91 -15.30 -12.07
C ASP A 212 -9.75 -15.07 -11.08
N GLN A 213 -8.51 -15.06 -11.57
CA GLN A 213 -7.31 -14.84 -10.73
C GLN A 213 -7.25 -13.40 -10.18
N TYR A 214 -7.89 -12.44 -10.83
CA TYR A 214 -8.02 -11.06 -10.30
C TYR A 214 -9.00 -10.98 -9.11
N ALA A 215 -9.93 -11.93 -8.99
CA ALA A 215 -10.81 -12.10 -7.84
C ALA A 215 -10.31 -13.14 -6.82
N SER A 216 -9.10 -13.70 -7.00
CA SER A 216 -8.53 -14.70 -6.08
C SER A 216 -8.50 -14.23 -4.62
N ARG A 217 -8.37 -12.93 -4.41
CA ARG A 217 -8.34 -12.30 -3.10
C ARG A 217 -9.74 -11.87 -2.60
N SER A 218 -10.83 -12.11 -3.34
CA SER A 218 -12.19 -11.63 -3.02
C SER A 218 -13.14 -12.73 -2.52
N GLY A 219 -12.62 -13.93 -2.22
CA GLY A 219 -13.37 -15.08 -1.72
C GLY A 219 -13.93 -15.99 -2.84
N ARG A 220 -14.18 -17.27 -2.51
CA ARG A 220 -14.57 -18.30 -3.50
C ARG A 220 -15.89 -18.01 -4.23
N ALA A 221 -16.86 -17.39 -3.56
CA ALA A 221 -18.16 -17.08 -4.16
C ALA A 221 -18.04 -16.03 -5.28
N VAL A 222 -17.28 -14.95 -5.05
CA VAL A 222 -17.01 -13.91 -6.06
C VAL A 222 -16.19 -14.48 -7.21
N GLN A 223 -15.17 -15.31 -6.91
CA GLN A 223 -14.37 -15.97 -7.94
C GLN A 223 -15.22 -16.87 -8.86
N SER A 224 -16.21 -17.58 -8.31
CA SER A 224 -17.14 -18.41 -9.09
C SER A 224 -18.04 -17.57 -10.01
N GLU A 225 -18.60 -16.47 -9.53
CA GLU A 225 -19.36 -15.54 -10.38
C GLU A 225 -18.49 -14.96 -11.50
N TRP A 226 -17.24 -14.63 -11.21
CA TRP A 226 -16.31 -14.12 -12.22
C TRP A 226 -15.91 -15.17 -13.25
N ALA A 227 -15.76 -16.43 -12.84
CA ALA A 227 -15.54 -17.54 -13.75
C ALA A 227 -16.73 -17.73 -14.72
N LYS A 228 -17.98 -17.50 -14.28
CA LYS A 228 -19.16 -17.53 -15.16
C LYS A 228 -19.12 -16.42 -16.20
N VAL A 229 -18.73 -15.20 -15.80
CA VAL A 229 -18.57 -14.08 -16.75
C VAL A 229 -17.43 -14.37 -17.73
N GLN A 230 -16.30 -14.88 -17.25
CA GLN A 230 -15.17 -15.29 -18.10
C GLN A 230 -15.59 -16.31 -19.16
N GLY A 231 -16.45 -17.27 -18.83
CA GLY A 231 -16.97 -18.26 -19.79
C GLY A 231 -17.71 -17.68 -21.00
N ARG A 232 -18.06 -16.37 -20.97
CA ARG A 232 -18.68 -15.66 -22.10
C ARG A 232 -17.66 -15.04 -23.06
N PHE A 233 -16.39 -15.03 -22.67
CA PHE A 233 -15.27 -14.60 -23.49
C PHE A 233 -14.53 -15.83 -24.02
N VAL A 234 -14.07 -15.80 -25.26
CA VAL A 234 -13.09 -16.78 -25.76
C VAL A 234 -11.72 -16.33 -25.30
N ASP A 235 -11.08 -17.14 -24.46
CA ASP A 235 -9.72 -16.86 -24.00
C ASP A 235 -8.69 -17.30 -25.04
N VAL A 236 -7.92 -16.33 -25.52
CA VAL A 236 -6.92 -16.50 -26.58
C VAL A 236 -5.54 -16.26 -25.98
N PRO A 237 -4.72 -17.30 -25.77
CA PRO A 237 -3.41 -17.15 -25.16
C PRO A 237 -2.43 -16.43 -26.10
N VAL A 238 -1.88 -15.30 -25.65
CA VAL A 238 -0.80 -14.56 -26.34
C VAL A 238 0.49 -14.76 -25.56
N VAL A 239 1.01 -15.98 -25.63
CA VAL A 239 2.25 -16.38 -24.95
C VAL A 239 3.30 -16.72 -25.99
N ALA A 240 4.33 -15.88 -26.07
CA ALA A 240 5.47 -16.12 -26.95
C ALA A 240 6.13 -17.46 -26.59
N GLY A 241 6.28 -18.35 -27.56
CA GLY A 241 7.02 -19.60 -27.40
C GLY A 241 8.50 -19.36 -27.08
N THR A 242 9.21 -20.34 -26.52
CA THR A 242 10.64 -20.17 -26.19
C THR A 242 11.47 -19.85 -27.44
N ASP A 243 11.19 -20.51 -28.56
CA ASP A 243 11.87 -20.27 -29.83
C ASP A 243 11.57 -18.86 -30.39
N GLU A 244 10.34 -18.35 -30.16
CA GLU A 244 9.96 -16.99 -30.55
C GLU A 244 10.69 -15.93 -29.72
N VAL A 245 10.90 -16.19 -28.43
CA VAL A 245 11.69 -15.31 -27.56
C VAL A 245 13.15 -15.28 -27.99
N ILE A 246 13.75 -16.42 -28.33
CA ILE A 246 15.12 -16.47 -28.85
C ILE A 246 15.22 -15.66 -30.14
N ALA A 247 14.25 -15.78 -31.05
CA ALA A 247 14.21 -14.97 -32.28
C ALA A 247 14.08 -13.47 -32.01
N LEU A 248 13.28 -13.07 -31.03
CA LEU A 248 13.20 -11.68 -30.60
C LEU A 248 14.52 -11.15 -30.03
N ILE A 249 15.21 -11.94 -29.20
CA ILE A 249 16.52 -11.57 -28.65
C ILE A 249 17.53 -11.38 -29.79
N GLY A 250 17.61 -12.33 -30.73
CA GLY A 250 18.49 -12.24 -31.89
C GLY A 250 18.19 -11.03 -32.79
N GLY A 251 16.92 -10.66 -32.95
CA GLY A 251 16.53 -9.44 -33.67
C GLY A 251 16.82 -8.13 -32.90
N ALA A 252 16.94 -8.19 -31.57
CA ALA A 252 17.19 -7.04 -30.71
C ALA A 252 18.66 -6.65 -30.66
N ILE A 253 19.54 -7.64 -30.66
CA ILE A 253 21.00 -7.46 -30.58
C ILE A 253 21.54 -7.23 -31.99
N ARG A 254 22.02 -6.03 -32.27
CA ARG A 254 22.73 -5.73 -33.52
C ARG A 254 24.21 -5.94 -33.31
N CYS A 255 24.77 -6.88 -34.07
CA CYS A 255 26.19 -7.15 -34.13
C CYS A 255 26.67 -7.03 -35.57
N ASP A 256 27.53 -6.05 -35.85
CA ASP A 256 28.18 -5.89 -37.16
C ASP A 256 29.52 -6.65 -37.24
N GLU A 257 29.88 -7.40 -36.19
CA GLU A 257 31.15 -8.10 -36.08
C GLU A 257 31.03 -9.58 -36.47
N ALA A 258 32.05 -10.11 -37.14
CA ALA A 258 32.10 -11.53 -37.47
C ALA A 258 32.43 -12.37 -36.23
N HIS A 259 31.57 -13.34 -35.92
CA HIS A 259 31.70 -14.26 -34.79
C HIS A 259 31.72 -15.73 -35.26
N SER A 260 32.64 -16.09 -36.15
CA SER A 260 32.64 -17.40 -36.84
C SER A 260 32.72 -18.62 -35.91
N GLY A 261 33.17 -18.47 -34.67
CA GLY A 261 33.21 -19.54 -33.67
C GLY A 261 31.90 -19.81 -32.93
N SER A 262 30.93 -18.88 -32.96
CA SER A 262 29.69 -19.00 -32.17
C SER A 262 28.72 -20.05 -32.71
N HIS A 263 28.67 -20.23 -34.03
CA HIS A 263 27.70 -21.12 -34.66
C HIS A 263 27.85 -22.57 -34.19
N ARG A 264 29.09 -23.04 -33.99
CA ARG A 264 29.37 -24.40 -33.52
C ARG A 264 28.78 -24.64 -32.13
N LEU A 265 28.88 -23.66 -31.23
CA LEU A 265 28.31 -23.71 -29.90
C LEU A 265 26.77 -23.75 -29.97
N SER A 266 26.19 -22.88 -30.79
CA SER A 266 24.75 -22.82 -31.03
C SER A 266 24.18 -24.12 -31.60
N GLU A 267 24.91 -24.81 -32.48
CA GLU A 267 24.52 -26.14 -32.99
C GLU A 267 24.45 -27.21 -31.89
N VAL A 268 25.44 -27.25 -30.99
CA VAL A 268 25.46 -28.23 -29.89
C VAL A 268 24.26 -28.02 -28.98
N ILE A 269 24.02 -26.77 -28.58
CA ILE A 269 22.91 -26.42 -27.69
C ILE A 269 21.55 -26.63 -28.38
N ALA A 270 21.41 -26.28 -29.67
CA ALA A 270 20.20 -26.53 -30.43
C ALA A 270 19.87 -28.03 -30.52
N LYS A 271 20.88 -28.89 -30.78
CA LYS A 271 20.70 -30.35 -30.77
C LYS A 271 20.28 -30.87 -29.40
N ALA A 272 20.88 -30.36 -28.33
CA ALA A 272 20.50 -30.73 -26.95
C ALA A 272 19.04 -30.37 -26.63
N ILE A 273 18.56 -29.21 -27.10
CA ILE A 273 17.16 -28.78 -26.98
C ILE A 273 16.24 -29.67 -27.83
N GLN A 274 16.60 -29.93 -29.10
CA GLN A 274 15.78 -30.71 -30.04
C GLN A 274 15.58 -32.17 -29.59
N ARG A 275 16.55 -32.77 -28.90
CA ARG A 275 16.37 -34.11 -28.30
C ARG A 275 15.18 -34.20 -27.35
N ARG A 276 14.88 -33.11 -26.63
CA ARG A 276 13.79 -33.04 -25.64
C ARG A 276 12.56 -32.28 -26.17
N ARG A 277 12.71 -31.47 -27.22
CA ARG A 277 11.63 -30.83 -27.98
C ARG A 277 11.79 -31.08 -29.49
N PRO A 278 11.34 -32.23 -30.02
CA PRO A 278 11.46 -32.57 -31.44
C PRO A 278 10.74 -31.60 -32.38
N ALA A 279 9.69 -30.91 -31.90
CA ALA A 279 8.92 -29.93 -32.65
C ALA A 279 9.59 -28.53 -32.75
N SER A 280 10.80 -28.35 -32.21
CA SER A 280 11.52 -27.06 -32.29
C SER A 280 11.94 -26.76 -33.72
N SER A 281 12.08 -25.47 -34.07
CA SER A 281 12.47 -25.07 -35.42
C SER A 281 13.80 -25.69 -35.87
N ALA A 282 13.88 -26.09 -37.13
CA ALA A 282 15.13 -26.49 -37.78
C ALA A 282 16.17 -25.35 -37.82
N THR A 283 15.72 -24.09 -37.76
CA THR A 283 16.57 -22.90 -37.76
C THR A 283 17.07 -22.49 -36.37
N LEU A 284 16.75 -23.24 -35.31
CA LEU A 284 17.05 -22.86 -33.92
C LEU A 284 18.54 -22.55 -33.68
N ALA A 285 19.45 -23.29 -34.30
CA ALA A 285 20.89 -23.03 -34.20
C ALA A 285 21.27 -21.64 -34.74
N GLN A 286 20.68 -21.23 -35.87
CA GLN A 286 20.91 -19.90 -36.45
C GLN A 286 20.31 -18.80 -35.57
N THR A 287 19.13 -19.03 -35.00
CA THR A 287 18.48 -18.07 -34.10
C THR A 287 19.27 -17.88 -32.80
N LEU A 288 19.81 -18.96 -32.24
CA LEU A 288 20.69 -18.90 -31.06
C LEU A 288 22.01 -18.17 -31.38
N ASP A 289 22.56 -18.40 -32.58
CA ASP A 289 23.77 -17.73 -33.05
C ASP A 289 23.59 -16.20 -33.17
N GLN A 290 22.42 -15.76 -33.64
CA GLN A 290 22.04 -14.34 -33.71
C GLN A 290 21.94 -13.66 -32.34
N CYS A 291 21.88 -14.41 -31.24
CA CYS A 291 21.83 -13.84 -29.88
C CYS A 291 23.21 -13.45 -29.34
N TRP A 292 24.30 -13.70 -30.08
CA TRP A 292 25.65 -13.34 -29.65
C TRP A 292 25.75 -11.84 -29.28
N PRO A 293 26.40 -11.44 -28.16
CA PRO A 293 27.27 -12.24 -27.28
C PRO A 293 26.58 -12.91 -26.09
N LEU A 294 25.27 -13.15 -26.12
CA LEU A 294 24.65 -14.03 -25.10
C LEU A 294 25.03 -15.49 -25.35
N HIS A 295 25.38 -16.20 -24.28
CA HIS A 295 25.57 -17.64 -24.39
C HIS A 295 24.25 -18.33 -24.79
N PRO A 296 24.26 -19.34 -25.71
CA PRO A 296 23.03 -19.98 -26.18
C PRO A 296 22.17 -20.59 -25.05
N VAL A 297 22.80 -21.09 -23.99
CA VAL A 297 22.09 -21.56 -22.78
C VAL A 297 21.37 -20.41 -22.09
N THR A 298 22.03 -19.26 -21.89
CA THR A 298 21.41 -18.06 -21.31
C THR A 298 20.25 -17.57 -22.18
N ALA A 299 20.44 -17.47 -23.49
CA ALA A 299 19.41 -17.04 -24.43
C ALA A 299 18.15 -17.93 -24.35
N ALA A 300 18.33 -19.25 -24.26
CA ALA A 300 17.23 -20.20 -24.14
C ALA A 300 16.53 -20.18 -22.76
N LEU A 301 17.22 -19.75 -21.70
CA LEU A 301 16.65 -19.67 -20.34
C LEU A 301 15.97 -18.31 -20.04
N LEU A 302 16.32 -17.24 -20.77
CA LEU A 302 15.71 -15.92 -20.60
C LEU A 302 14.19 -15.94 -20.80
N GLY A 303 13.71 -16.67 -21.80
CA GLY A 303 12.28 -16.83 -22.06
C GLY A 303 11.52 -17.40 -20.86
N PRO A 304 11.82 -18.63 -20.41
CA PRO A 304 11.21 -19.21 -19.21
C PRO A 304 11.37 -18.37 -17.94
N CYS A 305 12.54 -17.74 -17.75
CA CYS A 305 12.79 -16.85 -16.61
C CYS A 305 11.80 -15.66 -16.58
N SER A 306 11.64 -14.97 -17.71
CA SER A 306 10.74 -13.81 -17.82
C SER A 306 9.26 -14.11 -17.57
N ARG A 307 8.84 -15.38 -17.67
CA ARG A 307 7.46 -15.80 -17.42
C ARG A 307 7.14 -16.00 -15.93
N ARG A 308 8.15 -16.10 -15.06
CA ARG A 308 7.94 -16.36 -13.62
C ARG A 308 7.40 -15.13 -12.90
N ARG A 309 6.58 -15.33 -11.86
CA ARG A 309 5.90 -14.26 -11.11
C ARG A 309 6.84 -13.20 -10.53
N PHE A 310 8.05 -13.58 -10.11
CA PHE A 310 9.06 -12.62 -9.64
C PHE A 310 9.66 -11.77 -10.77
N GLY A 311 9.65 -12.27 -12.02
CA GLY A 311 10.05 -11.52 -13.21
C GLY A 311 8.90 -10.71 -13.84
N GLN A 312 7.64 -10.95 -13.42
CA GLN A 312 6.47 -10.28 -13.98
C GLN A 312 6.29 -8.85 -13.48
N ASN A 313 6.83 -8.52 -12.30
CA ASN A 313 6.54 -7.23 -11.69
C ASN A 313 7.34 -6.06 -12.25
N GLU A 314 8.51 -6.24 -12.91
CA GLU A 314 9.25 -5.05 -13.38
C GLU A 314 10.11 -5.12 -14.65
N ARG A 315 10.38 -6.23 -15.35
CA ARG A 315 11.18 -6.16 -16.60
C ARG A 315 11.00 -7.39 -17.49
N SER A 316 10.52 -7.18 -18.73
CA SER A 316 10.51 -8.19 -19.80
C SER A 316 11.94 -8.65 -20.13
N VAL A 317 12.11 -9.65 -21.01
CA VAL A 317 13.43 -10.04 -21.57
C VAL A 317 14.25 -8.83 -22.05
N PHE A 318 13.59 -7.84 -22.64
CA PHE A 318 14.23 -6.58 -23.09
C PHE A 318 14.67 -5.68 -21.94
N GLY A 319 13.99 -5.78 -20.81
CA GLY A 319 14.39 -5.17 -19.56
C GLY A 319 15.78 -5.64 -19.12
N PHE A 320 16.03 -6.95 -19.10
CA PHE A 320 17.38 -7.49 -18.85
C PHE A 320 18.42 -7.03 -19.87
N LEU A 321 18.06 -7.01 -21.16
CA LEU A 321 18.99 -6.58 -22.22
C LEU A 321 19.37 -5.10 -22.13
N SER A 322 18.49 -4.25 -21.57
CA SER A 322 18.64 -2.79 -21.58
C SER A 322 18.89 -2.17 -20.20
N SER A 323 18.68 -2.90 -19.11
CA SER A 323 18.81 -2.38 -17.75
C SER A 323 20.25 -2.04 -17.41
N ALA A 324 20.43 -0.98 -16.61
CA ALA A 324 21.72 -0.60 -16.02
C ALA A 324 21.89 -1.21 -14.63
N GLU A 325 21.36 -2.43 -14.43
CA GLU A 325 21.47 -3.16 -13.16
C GLU A 325 22.86 -3.77 -13.00
N PRO A 326 23.38 -3.88 -11.76
CA PRO A 326 24.61 -4.59 -11.48
C PRO A 326 24.60 -6.01 -12.06
N LEU A 327 25.71 -6.39 -12.68
CA LEU A 327 25.94 -7.66 -13.37
C LEU A 327 25.04 -7.91 -14.60
N GLY A 328 24.26 -6.92 -15.04
CA GLY A 328 23.38 -7.00 -16.20
C GLY A 328 24.11 -7.10 -17.55
N PHE A 329 23.36 -7.35 -18.62
CA PHE A 329 23.92 -7.52 -19.97
C PHE A 329 24.57 -6.24 -20.50
N ARG A 330 23.99 -5.07 -20.21
CA ARG A 330 24.54 -3.78 -20.63
C ARG A 330 25.88 -3.48 -19.97
N GLU A 331 25.99 -3.67 -18.66
CA GLU A 331 27.26 -3.51 -17.93
C GLU A 331 28.33 -4.47 -18.45
N PHE A 332 27.94 -5.71 -18.79
CA PHE A 332 28.84 -6.64 -19.46
C PHE A 332 29.39 -6.09 -20.77
N LEU A 333 28.54 -5.55 -21.65
CA LEU A 333 29.01 -4.96 -22.90
C LEU A 333 29.93 -3.75 -22.64
N GLU A 334 29.53 -2.81 -21.78
CA GLU A 334 30.30 -1.59 -21.49
C GLU A 334 31.67 -1.89 -20.84
N GLY A 335 31.77 -2.98 -20.06
CA GLY A 335 33.00 -3.38 -19.36
C GLY A 335 34.03 -4.16 -20.17
N HIS A 336 33.76 -4.52 -21.43
CA HIS A 336 34.67 -5.30 -22.27
C HIS A 336 35.20 -4.50 -23.46
N THR A 337 36.34 -4.94 -24.01
CA THR A 337 36.86 -4.45 -25.29
C THR A 337 36.64 -5.50 -26.37
N ARG A 338 36.75 -5.11 -27.65
CA ARG A 338 36.62 -6.04 -28.79
C ARG A 338 37.50 -7.30 -28.69
N LYS A 339 38.71 -7.19 -28.14
CA LYS A 339 39.64 -8.33 -28.00
C LYS A 339 39.32 -9.24 -26.81
N SER A 340 38.57 -8.74 -25.83
CA SER A 340 38.27 -9.44 -24.58
C SER A 340 36.80 -9.86 -24.48
N LEU A 341 35.98 -9.60 -25.50
CA LEU A 341 34.55 -9.90 -25.46
C LEU A 341 34.31 -11.41 -25.68
N GLY A 342 34.01 -12.10 -24.59
CA GLY A 342 33.49 -13.47 -24.60
C GLY A 342 31.97 -13.53 -24.58
N TYR A 343 31.42 -14.67 -24.16
CA TYR A 343 29.99 -14.81 -23.94
C TYR A 343 29.55 -14.24 -22.59
N TYR A 344 28.32 -13.73 -22.53
CA TYR A 344 27.60 -13.59 -21.26
C TYR A 344 27.15 -14.97 -20.77
N GLN A 345 27.99 -15.59 -19.93
CA GLN A 345 27.84 -16.97 -19.47
C GLN A 345 26.62 -17.19 -18.55
N PRO A 346 26.07 -18.42 -18.48
CA PRO A 346 24.97 -18.76 -17.58
C PRO A 346 25.30 -18.51 -16.10
N ALA A 347 26.56 -18.72 -15.69
CA ALA A 347 27.01 -18.44 -14.33
C ALA A 347 26.86 -16.96 -13.95
N ARG A 348 27.15 -16.04 -14.88
CA ARG A 348 26.94 -14.59 -14.67
C ARG A 348 25.46 -14.25 -14.59
N PHE A 349 24.62 -14.94 -15.36
CA PHE A 349 23.16 -14.75 -15.28
C PHE A 349 22.60 -15.18 -13.92
N TRP A 350 23.12 -16.26 -13.32
CA TRP A 350 22.81 -16.63 -11.94
C TRP A 350 23.16 -15.50 -10.96
N ASP A 351 24.37 -14.94 -11.06
CA ASP A 351 24.83 -13.88 -10.17
C ASP A 351 23.99 -12.60 -10.32
N TYR A 352 23.58 -12.27 -11.54
CA TYR A 352 22.62 -11.19 -11.81
C TYR A 352 21.27 -11.43 -11.11
N LEU A 353 20.72 -12.65 -11.17
CA LEU A 353 19.47 -13.00 -10.50
C LEU A 353 19.61 -12.93 -8.97
N ARG A 354 20.74 -13.39 -8.43
CA ARG A 354 21.03 -13.32 -6.99
C ARG A 354 21.11 -11.87 -6.50
N ALA A 355 21.88 -11.03 -7.19
CA ALA A 355 22.09 -9.65 -6.77
C ALA A 355 20.83 -8.78 -6.85
N ASN A 356 19.98 -9.01 -7.85
CA ASN A 356 18.87 -8.10 -8.17
C ASN A 356 17.48 -8.67 -7.82
N PHE A 357 17.30 -10.00 -7.72
CA PHE A 357 15.98 -10.63 -7.61
C PHE A 357 15.84 -11.68 -6.51
N GLU A 358 16.89 -11.98 -5.74
CA GLU A 358 16.85 -13.03 -4.70
C GLU A 358 15.67 -12.89 -3.71
N PRO A 359 15.35 -11.71 -3.15
CA PRO A 359 14.20 -11.57 -2.26
C PRO A 359 12.86 -11.93 -2.93
N ALA A 360 12.68 -11.55 -4.19
CA ALA A 360 11.47 -11.82 -4.94
C ALA A 360 11.36 -13.29 -5.37
N ILE A 361 12.49 -13.94 -5.68
CA ILE A 361 12.52 -15.37 -6.02
C ILE A 361 12.19 -16.21 -4.79
N LEU A 362 12.77 -15.90 -3.63
CA LEU A 362 12.50 -16.59 -2.36
C LEU A 362 11.03 -16.49 -1.92
N ALA A 363 10.37 -15.38 -2.23
CA ALA A 363 8.93 -15.17 -2.00
C ALA A 363 8.01 -15.90 -2.99
N SER A 364 8.56 -16.54 -4.02
CA SER A 364 7.79 -17.20 -5.07
C SER A 364 7.70 -18.72 -4.88
N ALA A 365 6.90 -19.39 -5.70
CA ALA A 365 6.85 -20.86 -5.75
C ALA A 365 8.19 -21.52 -6.14
N ASP A 366 9.17 -20.75 -6.62
CA ASP A 366 10.52 -21.22 -6.91
C ASP A 366 11.49 -21.00 -5.73
N GLY A 367 11.03 -20.41 -4.62
CA GLY A 367 11.85 -20.00 -3.49
C GLY A 367 12.59 -21.16 -2.83
N HIS A 368 11.91 -22.27 -2.58
CA HIS A 368 12.53 -23.48 -2.02
C HIS A 368 13.69 -24.00 -2.89
N ARG A 369 13.46 -24.14 -4.21
CA ARG A 369 14.50 -24.60 -5.16
C ARG A 369 15.65 -23.62 -5.29
N TRP A 370 15.35 -22.31 -5.24
CA TRP A 370 16.37 -21.27 -5.24
C TRP A 370 17.25 -21.35 -4.00
N ALA A 371 16.64 -21.46 -2.82
CA ALA A 371 17.36 -21.52 -1.55
C ALA A 371 18.29 -22.74 -1.46
N ILE A 372 17.82 -23.92 -1.86
CA ILE A 372 18.65 -25.14 -1.96
C ILE A 372 19.84 -24.91 -2.90
N SER A 373 19.59 -24.32 -4.06
CA SER A 373 20.63 -24.06 -5.05
C SER A 373 21.64 -23.03 -4.58
N ALA A 374 21.18 -21.95 -3.94
CA ALA A 374 22.03 -20.89 -3.40
C ALA A 374 22.94 -21.42 -2.29
N GLU A 375 22.42 -22.23 -1.36
CA GLU A 375 23.24 -22.88 -0.33
C GLU A 375 24.26 -23.84 -0.94
N ALA A 376 23.82 -24.68 -1.89
CA ALA A 376 24.73 -25.59 -2.58
C ALA A 376 25.89 -24.83 -3.25
N ILE A 377 25.60 -23.70 -3.90
CA ILE A 377 26.60 -22.83 -4.54
C ILE A 377 27.50 -22.13 -3.50
N GLU A 378 26.97 -21.66 -2.37
CA GLU A 378 27.79 -21.10 -1.27
C GLU A 378 28.82 -22.12 -0.76
N ARG A 379 28.43 -23.39 -0.63
CA ARG A 379 29.36 -24.47 -0.27
C ARG A 379 30.42 -24.72 -1.35
N VAL A 380 30.06 -24.59 -2.63
CA VAL A 380 31.02 -24.67 -3.74
C VAL A 380 32.01 -23.51 -3.68
N GLU A 381 31.52 -22.27 -3.51
CA GLU A 381 32.33 -21.05 -3.45
C GLU A 381 33.32 -21.07 -2.28
N ALA A 382 32.96 -21.73 -1.17
CA ALA A 382 33.83 -21.88 -0.01
C ALA A 382 34.96 -22.92 -0.19
N ARG A 383 34.71 -24.00 -0.94
CA ARG A 383 35.62 -25.17 -1.02
C ARG A 383 36.33 -25.33 -2.36
N PHE A 384 35.73 -24.89 -3.45
CA PHE A 384 36.19 -25.11 -4.82
C PHE A 384 36.46 -23.80 -5.56
N ARG A 385 37.08 -23.90 -6.75
CA ARG A 385 37.37 -22.79 -7.66
C ARG A 385 36.83 -23.10 -9.06
N GLU A 386 36.97 -22.18 -10.01
CA GLU A 386 36.56 -22.43 -11.39
C GLU A 386 37.20 -23.71 -11.97
N PRO A 387 36.47 -24.50 -12.76
CA PRO A 387 35.12 -24.28 -13.31
C PRO A 387 33.97 -24.72 -12.39
N HIS A 388 34.24 -25.25 -11.19
CA HIS A 388 33.24 -25.87 -10.31
C HIS A 388 32.09 -24.91 -9.97
N VAL A 389 32.43 -23.65 -9.67
CA VAL A 389 31.46 -22.59 -9.34
C VAL A 389 30.55 -22.34 -10.54
N SER A 390 31.12 -22.12 -11.73
CA SER A 390 30.34 -21.90 -12.95
C SER A 390 29.45 -23.09 -13.32
N LEU A 391 29.95 -24.32 -13.14
CA LEU A 391 29.17 -25.54 -13.37
C LEU A 391 27.98 -25.64 -12.41
N ALA A 392 28.19 -25.42 -11.10
CA ALA A 392 27.13 -25.46 -10.11
C ALA A 392 26.05 -24.38 -10.37
N LYS A 393 26.46 -23.15 -10.67
CA LYS A 393 25.56 -22.05 -11.04
C LYS A 393 24.75 -22.39 -12.30
N THR A 394 25.39 -22.97 -13.31
CA THR A 394 24.72 -23.37 -14.55
C THR A 394 23.71 -24.50 -14.33
N ILE A 395 24.06 -25.51 -13.54
CA ILE A 395 23.16 -26.62 -13.18
C ILE A 395 21.93 -26.09 -12.44
N ALA A 396 22.13 -25.25 -11.42
CA ALA A 396 21.04 -24.63 -10.66
C ALA A 396 20.11 -23.80 -11.55
N LEU A 397 20.68 -22.97 -12.42
CA LEU A 397 19.92 -22.14 -13.35
C LEU A 397 19.09 -22.98 -14.33
N ILE A 398 19.68 -24.03 -14.91
CA ILE A 398 18.94 -24.96 -15.78
C ILE A 398 17.84 -25.65 -14.98
N GLU A 399 18.09 -26.10 -13.75
CA GLU A 399 17.07 -26.79 -12.94
C GLU A 399 15.85 -25.90 -12.62
N LEU A 400 16.07 -24.61 -12.35
CA LEU A 400 15.00 -23.63 -12.11
C LEU A 400 14.17 -23.34 -13.37
N PHE A 401 14.81 -23.30 -14.54
CA PHE A 401 14.22 -22.79 -15.79
C PHE A 401 14.12 -23.84 -16.93
N ARG A 402 14.32 -25.13 -16.63
CA ARG A 402 14.23 -26.23 -17.63
C ARG A 402 12.84 -26.39 -18.23
N ASN A 403 11.80 -26.07 -17.46
CA ASN A 403 10.41 -26.25 -17.89
C ASN A 403 10.11 -25.31 -19.06
N GLY A 404 9.91 -25.88 -20.25
CA GLY A 404 9.62 -25.15 -21.48
C GLY A 404 10.83 -24.66 -22.29
N SER A 405 12.07 -24.74 -21.77
CA SER A 405 13.27 -24.48 -22.58
C SER A 405 13.67 -25.68 -23.44
N GLY A 406 13.50 -26.90 -22.90
CA GLY A 406 14.03 -28.13 -23.50
C GLY A 406 15.51 -28.36 -23.15
N LEU A 407 16.12 -27.48 -22.35
CA LEU A 407 17.47 -27.66 -21.84
C LEU A 407 17.49 -28.64 -20.66
N ALA A 408 18.57 -29.40 -20.58
CA ALA A 408 18.96 -30.13 -19.37
C ALA A 408 20.45 -29.95 -19.16
N ALA A 409 20.92 -30.11 -17.92
CA ALA A 409 22.34 -30.05 -17.59
C ALA A 409 23.03 -31.37 -17.97
N SER A 410 22.98 -31.72 -19.26
CA SER A 410 23.70 -32.86 -19.83
C SER A 410 25.16 -32.50 -20.08
N HIS A 411 26.00 -33.52 -20.28
CA HIS A 411 27.45 -33.36 -20.45
C HIS A 411 27.80 -32.41 -21.60
N ASP A 412 27.13 -32.56 -22.75
CA ASP A 412 27.31 -31.71 -23.94
C ASP A 412 26.96 -30.23 -23.69
N VAL A 413 25.97 -29.95 -22.85
CA VAL A 413 25.59 -28.58 -22.47
C VAL A 413 26.60 -27.99 -21.48
N LEU A 414 27.02 -28.75 -20.47
CA LEU A 414 27.91 -28.26 -19.41
C LEU A 414 29.35 -28.04 -19.92
N GLU A 415 29.84 -28.90 -20.81
CA GLU A 415 31.14 -28.72 -21.48
C GLU A 415 31.20 -27.42 -22.30
N CYS A 416 30.05 -26.97 -22.80
CA CYS A 416 29.92 -25.74 -23.55
C CYS A 416 29.72 -24.49 -22.68
N SER A 417 29.43 -24.64 -21.38
CA SER A 417 29.01 -23.52 -20.50
C SER A 417 30.15 -22.92 -19.67
N VAL A 418 31.39 -23.34 -19.91
CA VAL A 418 32.61 -22.88 -19.24
C VAL A 418 33.70 -22.60 -20.27
N ASP A 419 34.43 -21.49 -20.11
CA ASP A 419 35.44 -21.04 -21.07
C ASP A 419 36.79 -21.75 -20.85
N ASP A 420 37.46 -22.11 -21.95
CA ASP A 420 38.85 -22.61 -21.99
C ASP A 420 39.16 -23.86 -21.12
N VAL A 421 38.16 -24.71 -20.86
CA VAL A 421 38.32 -25.96 -20.09
C VAL A 421 38.17 -27.20 -20.96
N SER A 422 39.08 -28.17 -20.80
CA SER A 422 38.98 -29.45 -21.52
C SER A 422 37.81 -30.33 -21.01
N PRO A 423 37.13 -31.11 -21.88
CA PRO A 423 36.02 -31.99 -21.47
C PRO A 423 36.38 -32.97 -20.34
N LYS A 424 37.63 -33.45 -20.30
CA LYS A 424 38.12 -34.33 -19.22
C LYS A 424 38.10 -33.64 -17.87
N PHE A 425 38.44 -32.35 -17.82
CA PHE A 425 38.46 -31.58 -16.58
C PHE A 425 37.05 -31.21 -16.13
N VAL A 426 36.13 -30.88 -17.06
CA VAL A 426 34.71 -30.69 -16.74
C VAL A 426 34.12 -31.94 -16.10
N LYS A 427 34.42 -33.13 -16.67
CA LYS A 427 33.97 -34.40 -16.10
C LYS A 427 34.51 -34.63 -14.68
N ALA A 428 35.82 -34.42 -14.47
CA ALA A 428 36.43 -34.55 -13.15
C ALA A 428 35.79 -33.60 -12.13
N ALA A 429 35.57 -32.33 -12.51
CA ALA A 429 34.92 -31.34 -11.65
C ALA A 429 33.49 -31.74 -11.27
N LEU A 430 32.70 -32.32 -12.19
CA LEU A 430 31.37 -32.82 -11.90
C LEU A 430 31.39 -34.03 -10.95
N GLU A 431 32.36 -34.92 -11.09
CA GLU A 431 32.57 -36.05 -10.19
C GLU A 431 32.98 -35.59 -8.78
N GLU A 432 33.83 -34.56 -8.67
CA GLU A 432 34.21 -33.94 -7.40
C GLU A 432 33.02 -33.24 -6.71
N LEU A 433 32.19 -32.52 -7.46
CA LEU A 433 30.94 -31.92 -6.94
C LEU A 433 29.94 -32.98 -6.49
N ALA A 434 29.88 -34.12 -7.18
CA ALA A 434 29.03 -35.24 -6.81
C ALA A 434 29.52 -35.90 -5.51
N ALA A 435 30.83 -36.13 -5.40
CA ALA A 435 31.45 -36.69 -4.19
C ALA A 435 31.27 -35.77 -2.96
N ALA A 436 31.11 -34.46 -3.18
CA ALA A 436 30.83 -33.48 -2.14
C ALA A 436 29.33 -33.33 -1.81
N SER A 437 28.44 -34.16 -2.39
CA SER A 437 26.98 -34.08 -2.22
C SER A 437 26.40 -32.70 -2.58
N ILE A 438 26.95 -32.07 -3.61
CA ILE A 438 26.49 -30.78 -4.14
C ILE A 438 25.58 -30.99 -5.35
N VAL A 439 25.97 -31.91 -6.24
CA VAL A 439 25.19 -32.28 -7.43
C VAL A 439 24.96 -33.78 -7.47
N ILE A 440 23.94 -34.21 -8.21
CA ILE A 440 23.62 -35.62 -8.44
C ILE A 440 23.34 -35.88 -9.91
N TYR A 441 23.88 -36.98 -10.44
CA TYR A 441 23.62 -37.42 -11.81
C TYR A 441 22.36 -38.29 -11.86
N ARG A 442 21.34 -37.84 -12.59
CA ARG A 442 20.07 -38.57 -12.74
C ARG A 442 20.08 -39.37 -14.04
N LYS A 443 20.36 -40.69 -13.95
CA LYS A 443 20.48 -41.60 -15.10
C LYS A 443 19.26 -41.57 -16.04
N HIS A 444 18.05 -41.51 -15.50
CA HIS A 444 16.81 -41.51 -16.28
C HIS A 444 16.61 -40.24 -17.14
N ASN A 445 17.25 -39.12 -16.78
CA ASN A 445 17.16 -37.85 -17.51
C ASN A 445 18.46 -37.48 -18.24
N GLU A 446 19.51 -38.30 -18.10
CA GLU A 446 20.86 -38.05 -18.59
C GLU A 446 21.36 -36.63 -18.27
N ALA A 447 21.13 -36.18 -17.04
CA ALA A 447 21.41 -34.81 -16.62
C ALA A 447 21.82 -34.71 -15.15
N TRP A 448 22.63 -33.71 -14.86
CA TRP A 448 23.00 -33.29 -13.51
C TRP A 448 21.90 -32.41 -12.90
N ALA A 449 21.77 -32.48 -11.58
CA ALA A 449 20.86 -31.65 -10.79
C ALA A 449 21.52 -31.27 -9.47
N ILE A 450 21.04 -30.22 -8.81
CA ILE A 450 21.44 -29.88 -7.45
C ILE A 450 20.93 -30.97 -6.50
N TYR A 451 21.76 -31.35 -5.54
CA TYR A 451 21.37 -32.27 -4.48
C TYR A 451 20.55 -31.52 -3.42
N ALA A 452 19.24 -31.79 -3.35
CA ALA A 452 18.34 -31.27 -2.34
C ALA A 452 18.42 -32.15 -1.08
N GLY A 453 18.85 -31.57 0.04
CA GLY A 453 18.93 -32.24 1.35
C GLY A 453 17.87 -31.78 2.36
N SER A 454 16.83 -31.05 1.92
CA SER A 454 15.74 -30.54 2.77
C SER A 454 14.44 -31.29 2.45
N ASP A 455 13.90 -32.00 3.44
CA ASP A 455 12.67 -32.80 3.35
C ASP A 455 11.45 -32.11 3.99
N PHE A 456 11.59 -30.86 4.46
CA PHE A 456 10.55 -30.19 5.26
C PHE A 456 9.50 -29.48 4.40
N ASP A 457 8.26 -29.99 4.41
CA ASP A 457 7.10 -29.39 3.74
C ASP A 457 6.42 -28.34 4.64
N ILE A 458 6.78 -27.06 4.42
CA ILE A 458 6.24 -25.92 5.16
C ILE A 458 4.73 -25.76 4.93
N ASP A 459 4.24 -26.02 3.73
CA ASP A 459 2.83 -25.79 3.38
C ASP A 459 1.93 -26.79 4.13
N ALA A 460 2.33 -28.06 4.17
CA ALA A 460 1.64 -29.08 4.96
C ALA A 460 1.68 -28.77 6.47
N ALA A 461 2.80 -28.25 6.97
CA ALA A 461 2.94 -27.86 8.38
C ALA A 461 2.03 -26.67 8.74
N VAL A 462 1.95 -25.64 7.89
CA VAL A 462 1.07 -24.48 8.09
C VAL A 462 -0.40 -24.87 8.05
N ASP A 463 -0.81 -25.72 7.11
CA ASP A 463 -2.18 -26.21 7.02
C ASP A 463 -2.59 -27.04 8.25
N THR A 464 -1.66 -27.80 8.81
CA THR A 464 -1.87 -28.55 10.06
C THR A 464 -2.03 -27.60 11.24
N ALA A 465 -1.13 -26.62 11.38
CA ALA A 465 -1.18 -25.60 12.44
C ALA A 465 -2.47 -24.76 12.38
N LYS A 466 -2.97 -24.43 11.19
CA LYS A 466 -4.27 -23.74 11.00
C LYS A 466 -5.46 -24.56 11.50
N ARG A 467 -5.41 -25.91 11.39
CA ARG A 467 -6.49 -26.82 11.83
C ARG A 467 -6.44 -27.12 13.33
N GLU A 468 -5.26 -27.13 13.93
CA GLU A 468 -5.06 -27.51 15.33
C GLU A 468 -5.36 -26.36 16.32
N ARG A 469 -5.34 -25.09 15.90
CA ARG A 469 -5.62 -23.96 16.80
C ARG A 469 -7.12 -23.62 16.91
N SER A 470 -7.54 -23.36 18.15
CA SER A 470 -8.84 -22.81 18.56
C SER A 470 -8.73 -21.41 19.17
N GLN A 471 -7.68 -20.65 18.86
CA GLN A 471 -7.53 -19.27 19.36
C GLN A 471 -8.54 -18.34 18.69
N SER A 472 -9.10 -17.42 19.47
CA SER A 472 -10.01 -16.42 18.93
C SER A 472 -9.26 -15.42 18.05
N ILE A 473 -9.88 -14.97 16.96
CA ILE A 473 -9.33 -13.95 16.05
C ILE A 473 -8.95 -12.67 16.83
N ASP A 474 -9.70 -12.33 17.87
CA ASP A 474 -9.40 -11.19 18.75
C ASP A 474 -8.06 -11.30 19.47
N GLU A 475 -7.68 -12.48 19.95
CA GLU A 475 -6.39 -12.69 20.61
C GLU A 475 -5.24 -12.62 19.61
N GLN A 476 -5.42 -13.20 18.43
CA GLN A 476 -4.44 -13.15 17.34
C GLN A 476 -4.18 -11.69 16.91
N LEU A 477 -5.24 -10.91 16.68
CA LEU A 477 -5.11 -9.51 16.28
C LEU A 477 -4.52 -8.63 17.39
N LYS A 478 -4.83 -8.90 18.67
CA LYS A 478 -4.23 -8.18 19.81
C LYS A 478 -2.72 -8.41 19.94
N GLN A 479 -2.24 -9.62 19.65
CA GLN A 479 -0.81 -9.94 19.71
C GLN A 479 -0.02 -9.37 18.53
N LEU A 480 -0.66 -9.29 17.37
CA LEU A 480 -0.02 -8.88 16.11
C LEU A 480 -0.02 -7.36 15.87
N ALA A 481 -0.96 -6.61 16.45
CA ALA A 481 -1.21 -5.22 16.06
C ALA A 481 -0.96 -4.21 17.20
N VAL A 482 0.30 -3.88 17.48
CA VAL A 482 0.63 -2.64 18.20
C VAL A 482 0.46 -1.47 17.22
N LEU A 483 -0.80 -1.09 16.97
CA LEU A 483 -1.10 0.06 16.11
C LEU A 483 -0.67 1.35 16.83
N PRO A 484 0.12 2.23 16.19
CA PRO A 484 0.52 3.48 16.84
C PRO A 484 -0.71 4.32 17.25
N PRO A 485 -0.66 5.12 18.31
CA PRO A 485 -1.78 6.01 18.64
C PRO A 485 -1.98 7.08 17.54
N LEU A 486 -3.22 7.53 17.38
CA LEU A 486 -3.59 8.58 16.44
C LEU A 486 -3.74 9.91 17.17
N THR A 487 -3.11 10.98 16.68
CA THR A 487 -3.24 12.32 17.27
C THR A 487 -4.24 13.20 16.52
N ALA A 488 -5.03 13.98 17.26
CA ALA A 488 -5.93 15.00 16.73
C ALA A 488 -5.14 16.29 16.41
N ARG A 489 -4.37 16.28 15.32
CA ARG A 489 -3.35 17.30 15.02
C ARG A 489 -3.91 18.71 14.86
N LYS A 490 -5.03 18.87 14.16
CA LYS A 490 -5.67 20.18 13.96
C LYS A 490 -6.22 20.74 15.27
N HIS A 491 -6.84 19.87 16.08
CA HIS A 491 -7.31 20.25 17.42
C HIS A 491 -6.14 20.66 18.32
N TYR A 492 -5.05 19.88 18.33
CA TYR A 492 -3.84 20.19 19.08
C TYR A 492 -3.24 21.55 18.69
N SER A 493 -3.12 21.82 17.39
CA SER A 493 -2.62 23.11 16.91
C SER A 493 -3.49 24.29 17.32
N LYS A 494 -4.80 24.08 17.53
CA LYS A 494 -5.75 25.13 17.91
C LYS A 494 -5.84 25.35 19.42
N THR A 495 -5.90 24.28 20.21
CA THR A 495 -6.13 24.36 21.66
C THR A 495 -4.84 24.24 22.48
N GLY A 496 -3.75 23.75 21.88
CA GLY A 496 -2.52 23.38 22.57
C GLY A 496 -2.63 22.10 23.42
N THR A 497 -3.80 21.44 23.47
CA THR A 497 -4.00 20.21 24.25
C THR A 497 -3.81 18.98 23.38
N LEU A 498 -2.80 18.16 23.71
CA LEU A 498 -2.54 16.91 23.00
C LEU A 498 -3.63 15.88 23.33
N ARG A 499 -4.49 15.63 22.34
CA ARG A 499 -5.52 14.58 22.38
C ARG A 499 -5.15 13.47 21.41
N TRP A 500 -5.05 12.26 21.95
CA TRP A 500 -4.68 11.08 21.19
C TRP A 500 -5.70 9.97 21.39
N PHE A 501 -5.89 9.19 20.34
CA PHE A 501 -6.84 8.10 20.26
C PHE A 501 -6.09 6.79 20.12
N GLU A 502 -6.57 5.78 20.83
CA GLU A 502 -6.14 4.41 20.65
C GLU A 502 -6.73 3.84 19.36
N ARG A 503 -5.97 2.99 18.68
CA ARG A 503 -6.44 2.21 17.53
C ARG A 503 -6.44 0.74 17.91
N SER A 504 -7.55 0.08 17.67
CA SER A 504 -7.71 -1.35 17.95
C SER A 504 -8.46 -2.05 16.83
N VAL A 505 -8.17 -3.32 16.62
CA VAL A 505 -8.92 -4.19 15.72
C VAL A 505 -9.64 -5.21 16.59
N VAL A 506 -10.96 -5.38 16.40
CA VAL A 506 -11.79 -6.26 17.23
C VAL A 506 -12.87 -6.92 16.38
N THR A 507 -13.33 -8.09 16.79
CA THR A 507 -14.55 -8.69 16.26
C THR A 507 -15.80 -8.01 16.85
N PRO A 508 -16.98 -8.16 16.23
CA PRO A 508 -18.24 -7.69 16.81
C PRO A 508 -18.49 -8.19 18.24
N SER A 509 -18.13 -9.45 18.54
CA SER A 509 -18.23 -10.03 19.87
C SER A 509 -17.22 -9.42 20.85
N GLY A 510 -15.97 -9.23 20.42
CA GLY A 510 -14.91 -8.63 21.25
C GLY A 510 -15.13 -7.14 21.54
N ALA A 511 -15.88 -6.44 20.68
CA ALA A 511 -16.26 -5.04 20.87
C ALA A 511 -17.27 -4.82 22.02
N MET A 512 -17.98 -5.87 22.45
CA MET A 512 -18.94 -5.82 23.55
C MET A 512 -18.30 -5.96 24.93
N ASP A 513 -17.01 -6.32 25.02
CA ASP A 513 -16.29 -6.50 26.29
C ASP A 513 -15.74 -5.15 26.81
N PRO A 514 -16.26 -4.62 27.95
CA PRO A 514 -15.90 -3.31 28.46
C PRO A 514 -14.63 -3.31 29.35
N HIS A 515 -13.89 -4.40 29.46
CA HIS A 515 -12.86 -4.56 30.50
C HIS A 515 -11.41 -4.66 30.01
N ALA A 516 -10.81 -3.50 29.75
CA ALA A 516 -9.42 -3.23 30.10
C ALA A 516 -9.17 -1.72 30.16
N PRO A 517 -8.97 -1.08 31.34
CA PRO A 517 -8.48 0.28 31.38
C PRO A 517 -6.97 0.29 31.03
N PRO A 518 -6.54 0.98 29.96
CA PRO A 518 -5.12 1.12 29.67
C PRO A 518 -4.41 1.93 30.77
N LYS A 519 -3.15 1.58 31.06
CA LYS A 519 -2.27 2.25 32.05
C LYS A 519 -2.09 3.77 31.82
N LYS A 520 -2.47 4.27 30.63
CA LYS A 520 -2.62 5.70 30.29
C LYS A 520 -3.96 5.86 29.58
N THR A 521 -4.86 6.67 30.12
CA THR A 521 -6.21 6.84 29.57
C THR A 521 -6.13 7.62 28.24
N PRO A 522 -6.41 6.99 27.08
CA PRO A 522 -6.51 7.70 25.82
C PRO A 522 -7.64 8.73 25.88
N THR A 523 -7.64 9.70 24.97
CA THR A 523 -8.78 10.63 24.85
C THR A 523 -10.00 9.94 24.24
N GLY A 524 -9.79 8.97 23.37
CA GLY A 524 -10.84 8.20 22.71
C GLY A 524 -10.29 6.98 21.99
N ARG A 525 -11.15 6.27 21.26
CA ARG A 525 -10.79 5.01 20.61
C ARG A 525 -11.37 4.90 19.20
N PHE A 526 -10.57 4.38 18.28
CA PHE A 526 -10.99 3.90 16.96
C PHE A 526 -10.92 2.37 16.96
N ALA A 527 -12.08 1.72 17.02
CA ALA A 527 -12.20 0.26 16.95
C ALA A 527 -12.63 -0.16 15.55
N LEU A 528 -11.71 -0.75 14.78
CA LEU A 528 -12.02 -1.34 13.48
C LEU A 528 -12.67 -2.72 13.69
N LEU A 529 -13.87 -2.92 13.15
CA LEU A 529 -14.58 -4.19 13.21
C LEU A 529 -14.13 -5.10 12.08
N VAL A 530 -13.70 -6.32 12.42
CA VAL A 530 -13.42 -7.40 11.47
C VAL A 530 -14.56 -8.41 11.55
N PRO A 531 -15.23 -8.74 10.44
CA PRO A 531 -16.33 -9.70 10.46
C PRO A 531 -15.83 -11.11 10.80
N ASN A 532 -16.71 -11.90 11.41
CA ASN A 532 -16.56 -13.35 11.45
C ASN A 532 -17.01 -13.94 10.10
N GLU A 533 -16.61 -15.18 9.77
CA GLU A 533 -16.84 -15.84 8.46
C GLU A 533 -18.32 -15.82 7.98
N GLU A 534 -19.28 -15.60 8.88
CA GLU A 534 -20.72 -15.59 8.61
C GLU A 534 -21.36 -14.20 8.46
N SER A 535 -20.61 -13.10 8.62
CA SER A 535 -21.18 -11.74 8.67
C SER A 535 -21.15 -11.02 7.32
N THR A 536 -22.31 -10.52 6.86
CA THR A 536 -22.39 -9.62 5.69
C THR A 536 -21.96 -8.19 6.04
N SER A 537 -21.53 -7.40 5.05
CA SER A 537 -21.12 -6.00 5.26
C SER A 537 -22.25 -5.12 5.83
N GLU A 538 -23.50 -5.37 5.44
CA GLU A 538 -24.67 -4.65 5.96
C GLU A 538 -24.92 -4.96 7.45
N GLN A 539 -24.84 -6.23 7.84
CA GLN A 539 -24.96 -6.64 9.25
C GLN A 539 -23.84 -6.04 10.10
N LEU A 540 -22.63 -5.96 9.56
CA LEU A 540 -21.49 -5.35 10.27
C LEU A 540 -21.67 -3.84 10.46
N ALA A 541 -22.21 -3.15 9.46
CA ALA A 541 -22.56 -1.73 9.55
C ALA A 541 -23.65 -1.46 10.60
N GLN A 542 -24.69 -2.29 10.61
CA GLN A 542 -25.74 -2.21 11.64
C GLN A 542 -25.17 -2.46 13.03
N THR A 543 -24.31 -3.47 13.18
CA THR A 543 -23.64 -3.78 14.46
C THR A 543 -22.76 -2.62 14.93
N ALA A 544 -21.98 -2.00 14.04
CA ALA A 544 -21.17 -0.82 14.36
C ALA A 544 -22.03 0.35 14.88
N HIS A 545 -23.19 0.58 14.25
CA HIS A 545 -24.13 1.62 14.65
C HIS A 545 -24.74 1.35 16.03
N ASP A 546 -25.14 0.11 16.29
CA ASP A 546 -25.73 -0.29 17.57
C ASP A 546 -24.70 -0.22 18.71
N LEU A 547 -23.46 -0.66 18.46
CA LEU A 547 -22.33 -0.50 19.38
C LEU A 547 -22.04 0.97 19.68
N ALA A 548 -22.01 1.83 18.65
CA ALA A 548 -21.78 3.26 18.82
C ALA A 548 -22.87 3.93 19.67
N LYS A 549 -24.14 3.53 19.50
CA LYS A 549 -25.25 4.01 20.34
C LYS A 549 -25.19 3.49 21.77
N ALA A 550 -24.84 2.21 21.95
CA ALA A 550 -24.75 1.57 23.26
C ALA A 550 -23.63 2.17 24.12
N ALA A 551 -22.48 2.50 23.50
CA ALA A 551 -21.33 3.08 24.19
C ALA A 551 -21.63 4.46 24.81
N LYS A 552 -22.54 5.24 24.21
CA LYS A 552 -22.91 6.62 24.62
C LYS A 552 -21.74 7.61 24.77
N ASP A 553 -20.53 7.21 24.39
CA ASP A 553 -19.32 8.03 24.41
C ASP A 553 -19.03 8.56 23.00
N PRO A 554 -19.08 9.90 22.78
CA PRO A 554 -18.80 10.48 21.47
C PRO A 554 -17.34 10.31 21.02
N LEU A 555 -16.42 9.97 21.92
CA LEU A 555 -14.99 9.79 21.66
C LEU A 555 -14.62 8.35 21.24
N THR A 556 -15.59 7.44 21.26
CA THR A 556 -15.44 6.06 20.77
C THR A 556 -16.09 5.91 19.41
N LEU A 557 -15.33 5.42 18.43
CA LEU A 557 -15.76 5.22 17.05
C LEU A 557 -15.56 3.77 16.62
N PHE A 558 -16.57 3.22 15.95
CA PHE A 558 -16.55 1.87 15.38
C PHE A 558 -16.45 1.96 13.85
N GLY A 559 -15.46 1.31 13.27
CA GLY A 559 -15.14 1.39 11.84
C GLY A 559 -15.51 0.11 11.09
N VAL A 560 -16.11 0.26 9.91
CA VAL A 560 -16.40 -0.85 8.99
C VAL A 560 -15.59 -0.65 7.69
N PRO A 561 -14.58 -1.50 7.41
CA PRO A 561 -13.69 -1.34 6.25
C PRO A 561 -14.40 -1.59 4.92
N LYS A 562 -13.87 -1.11 3.79
CA LYS A 562 -14.37 -1.51 2.46
C LYS A 562 -13.56 -2.71 1.95
N GLY A 563 -14.09 -3.93 2.11
CA GLY A 563 -13.42 -5.19 1.72
C GLY A 563 -12.82 -5.94 2.91
N HIS A 564 -13.57 -6.91 3.44
CA HIS A 564 -13.47 -7.28 4.85
C HIS A 564 -12.82 -8.65 5.13
N HIS A 565 -12.73 -9.53 4.14
CA HIS A 565 -12.42 -10.95 4.38
C HIS A 565 -10.92 -11.26 4.56
N ARG A 566 -10.01 -10.40 4.09
CA ARG A 566 -8.56 -10.70 4.04
C ARG A 566 -7.82 -10.51 5.36
N LEU A 567 -8.29 -9.63 6.25
CA LEU A 567 -7.58 -9.35 7.51
C LEU A 567 -7.54 -10.57 8.42
N ALA A 568 -8.63 -11.33 8.46
CA ALA A 568 -8.73 -12.58 9.22
C ALA A 568 -7.82 -13.67 8.63
N GLU A 569 -7.80 -13.81 7.30
CA GLU A 569 -6.94 -14.77 6.60
C GLU A 569 -5.45 -14.50 6.86
N TYR A 570 -5.00 -13.24 6.70
CA TYR A 570 -3.61 -12.86 6.95
C TYR A 570 -3.21 -13.06 8.42
N ALA A 571 -4.09 -12.69 9.36
CA ALA A 571 -3.81 -12.90 10.78
C ALA A 571 -3.69 -14.40 11.12
N SER A 572 -4.62 -15.22 10.62
CA SER A 572 -4.62 -16.68 10.80
C SER A 572 -3.36 -17.32 10.23
N GLU A 573 -2.98 -16.97 9.01
CA GLU A 573 -1.80 -17.52 8.35
C GLU A 573 -0.49 -17.08 9.02
N LEU A 574 -0.39 -15.82 9.40
CA LEU A 574 0.77 -15.30 10.12
C LEU A 574 0.97 -16.04 11.45
N THR A 575 -0.11 -16.20 12.22
CA THR A 575 -0.07 -16.94 13.49
C THR A 575 0.30 -18.42 13.30
N ALA A 576 -0.23 -19.07 12.26
CA ALA A 576 0.13 -20.45 11.95
C ALA A 576 1.61 -20.60 11.57
N LEU A 577 2.14 -19.65 10.79
CA LEU A 577 3.53 -19.66 10.36
C LEU A 577 4.50 -19.33 11.51
N GLU A 578 4.14 -18.40 12.40
CA GLU A 578 4.90 -18.13 13.64
C GLU A 578 4.95 -19.37 14.54
N HIS A 579 3.83 -20.10 14.64
CA HIS A 579 3.80 -21.34 15.38
C HIS A 579 4.74 -22.38 14.80
N VAL A 580 4.66 -22.66 13.50
CA VAL A 580 5.57 -23.60 12.81
C VAL A 580 7.02 -23.21 13.03
N ALA A 581 7.34 -21.91 13.00
CA ALA A 581 8.69 -21.42 13.25
C ALA A 581 9.20 -21.70 14.68
N GLU A 582 8.31 -21.67 15.68
CA GLU A 582 8.65 -21.85 17.10
C GLU A 582 8.54 -23.31 17.58
N SER A 583 7.60 -24.09 17.03
CA SER A 583 7.21 -25.39 17.58
C SER A 583 7.78 -26.60 16.86
N THR A 584 8.59 -26.40 15.80
CA THR A 584 9.08 -27.51 14.96
C THR A 584 10.59 -27.71 15.12
N PRO A 585 11.04 -28.74 15.88
CA PRO A 585 12.46 -29.01 16.13
C PRO A 585 13.28 -29.36 14.88
N SER A 586 12.64 -29.91 13.83
CA SER A 586 13.32 -30.23 12.57
C SER A 586 13.82 -28.99 11.81
N LEU A 587 13.31 -27.79 12.14
CA LEU A 587 13.76 -26.52 11.57
C LEU A 587 15.10 -26.03 12.15
N GLU A 588 15.55 -26.54 13.29
CA GLU A 588 16.82 -26.11 13.90
C GLU A 588 18.03 -26.51 13.06
N ASN A 589 17.93 -27.64 12.34
CA ASN A 589 18.99 -28.20 11.51
C ASN A 589 18.79 -27.96 10.00
N ASP A 590 17.67 -27.35 9.60
CA ASP A 590 17.34 -27.04 8.20
C ASP A 590 17.40 -25.52 7.96
N GLY A 591 18.59 -25.04 7.57
CA GLY A 591 18.82 -23.62 7.29
C GLY A 591 18.00 -23.09 6.11
N VAL A 592 17.60 -23.95 5.17
CA VAL A 592 16.79 -23.60 4.00
C VAL A 592 15.36 -23.31 4.42
N ALA A 593 14.72 -24.25 5.11
CA ALA A 593 13.35 -24.10 5.60
C ALA A 593 13.22 -22.89 6.53
N ARG A 594 14.24 -22.63 7.37
CA ARG A 594 14.25 -21.47 8.26
C ARG A 594 14.32 -20.13 7.52
N ARG A 595 15.17 -20.00 6.49
CA ARG A 595 15.23 -18.79 5.66
C ARG A 595 13.91 -18.55 4.93
N GLU A 596 13.29 -19.62 4.42
CA GLU A 596 12.00 -19.56 3.73
C GLU A 596 10.86 -19.10 4.65
N ILE A 597 10.73 -19.71 5.84
CA ILE A 597 9.75 -19.30 6.86
C ILE A 597 9.95 -17.83 7.25
N HIS A 598 11.20 -17.40 7.50
CA HIS A 598 11.48 -16.02 7.85
C HIS A 598 11.09 -15.04 6.72
N ALA A 599 11.36 -15.36 5.46
CA ALA A 599 10.96 -14.54 4.33
C ALA A 599 9.42 -14.43 4.22
N ARG A 600 8.71 -15.56 4.35
CA ARG A 600 7.24 -15.59 4.33
C ARG A 600 6.62 -14.81 5.50
N LEU A 601 7.19 -14.91 6.71
CA LEU A 601 6.76 -14.13 7.88
C LEU A 601 6.90 -12.62 7.65
N GLN A 602 8.03 -12.16 7.11
CA GLN A 602 8.25 -10.74 6.82
C GLN A 602 7.27 -10.22 5.76
N GLN A 603 7.00 -11.01 4.72
CA GLN A 603 6.03 -10.64 3.69
C GLN A 603 4.61 -10.55 4.26
N LEU A 604 4.13 -11.58 4.98
CA LEU A 604 2.79 -11.60 5.55
C LEU A 604 2.56 -10.46 6.55
N ARG A 605 3.58 -10.10 7.34
CA ARG A 605 3.53 -8.91 8.21
C ARG A 605 3.37 -7.63 7.40
N GLY A 606 4.15 -7.46 6.34
CA GLY A 606 4.03 -6.31 5.45
C GLY A 606 2.66 -6.20 4.76
N ASP A 607 2.13 -7.34 4.30
CA ASP A 607 0.81 -7.43 3.67
C ASP A 607 -0.32 -7.11 4.67
N LEU A 608 -0.25 -7.65 5.90
CA LEU A 608 -1.21 -7.35 6.98
C LEU A 608 -1.16 -5.88 7.39
N GLU A 609 0.04 -5.29 7.55
CA GLU A 609 0.19 -3.86 7.85
C GLU A 609 -0.38 -2.97 6.75
N ALA A 610 -0.16 -3.32 5.48
CA ALA A 610 -0.71 -2.60 4.34
C ALA A 610 -2.23 -2.70 4.29
N ALA A 611 -2.77 -3.91 4.49
CA ALA A 611 -4.21 -4.14 4.54
C ALA A 611 -4.88 -3.39 5.71
N LEU A 612 -4.26 -3.41 6.90
CA LEU A 612 -4.77 -2.65 8.06
C LEU A 612 -4.74 -1.16 7.80
N ARG A 613 -3.65 -0.62 7.25
CA ARG A 613 -3.56 0.80 6.90
C ARG A 613 -4.66 1.22 5.93
N ASP A 614 -4.91 0.43 4.89
CA ASP A 614 -5.95 0.69 3.91
C ASP A 614 -7.36 0.57 4.53
N ALA A 615 -7.59 -0.46 5.35
CA ALA A 615 -8.84 -0.67 6.06
C ALA A 615 -9.18 0.51 6.99
N PHE A 616 -8.21 1.00 7.76
CA PHE A 616 -8.38 2.18 8.61
C PHE A 616 -8.63 3.47 7.81
N ALA A 617 -8.03 3.60 6.62
CA ALA A 617 -8.18 4.78 5.77
C ALA A 617 -9.53 4.82 5.02
N THR A 618 -10.06 3.66 4.62
CA THR A 618 -11.28 3.55 3.80
C THR A 618 -12.54 3.21 4.60
N ALA A 619 -12.39 2.82 5.87
CA ALA A 619 -13.50 2.44 6.72
C ALA A 619 -14.52 3.56 6.93
N THR A 620 -15.79 3.20 6.97
CA THR A 620 -16.87 4.09 7.42
C THR A 620 -16.92 4.04 8.94
N TRP A 621 -16.84 5.21 9.59
CA TRP A 621 -16.76 5.32 11.04
C TRP A 621 -18.06 5.80 11.65
N TYR A 622 -18.54 5.08 12.65
CA TYR A 622 -19.78 5.34 13.38
C TYR A 622 -19.45 5.82 14.79
N SER A 623 -20.00 6.96 15.16
CA SER A 623 -20.03 7.52 16.51
C SER A 623 -21.49 7.58 16.99
N ALA A 624 -21.71 7.68 18.30
CA ALA A 624 -23.05 7.76 18.91
C ALA A 624 -23.99 8.78 18.25
N SER A 625 -23.46 9.82 17.59
CA SER A 625 -24.25 10.90 16.98
C SER A 625 -23.98 11.16 15.49
N LYS A 626 -22.93 10.57 14.88
CA LYS A 626 -22.49 10.92 13.52
C LYS A 626 -21.81 9.75 12.81
N THR A 627 -21.92 9.74 11.47
CA THR A 627 -21.19 8.84 10.58
C THR A 627 -20.15 9.63 9.78
N PHE A 628 -18.96 9.08 9.63
CA PHE A 628 -17.84 9.70 8.90
C PHE A 628 -17.38 8.77 7.77
N HIS A 629 -17.25 9.35 6.58
CA HIS A 629 -16.78 8.65 5.38
C HIS A 629 -15.43 9.27 4.97
N PRO A 630 -14.29 8.76 5.48
CA PRO A 630 -12.98 9.24 5.06
C PRO A 630 -12.72 8.89 3.60
N THR A 631 -11.93 9.74 2.94
CA THR A 631 -11.25 9.40 1.70
C THR A 631 -9.82 8.94 2.02
N ALA A 632 -9.20 8.16 1.12
CA ALA A 632 -7.83 7.68 1.32
C ALA A 632 -6.80 8.82 1.47
N GLU A 633 -7.08 10.01 0.94
CA GLU A 633 -6.22 11.20 1.04
C GLU A 633 -6.36 11.93 2.39
N ASP A 634 -7.56 11.91 3.01
CA ASP A 634 -7.82 12.64 4.27
C ASP A 634 -7.22 11.94 5.50
N GLY A 635 -7.21 10.60 5.49
CA GLY A 635 -6.82 9.79 6.65
C GLY A 635 -7.70 10.01 7.90
N LEU A 636 -7.27 9.48 9.05
CA LEU A 636 -8.06 9.46 10.29
C LEU A 636 -7.90 10.70 11.19
N SER A 637 -6.78 11.40 11.11
CA SER A 637 -6.47 12.54 11.99
C SER A 637 -7.49 13.70 11.88
N PRO A 638 -8.04 14.02 10.68
CA PRO A 638 -9.12 14.99 10.55
C PRO A 638 -10.42 14.57 11.24
N ILE A 639 -10.75 13.28 11.24
CA ILE A 639 -11.92 12.76 11.97
C ILE A 639 -11.70 12.95 13.47
N ALA A 640 -10.56 12.50 14.01
CA ALA A 640 -10.21 12.68 15.42
C ALA A 640 -10.29 14.16 15.84
N SER A 641 -9.78 15.07 14.99
CA SER A 641 -9.86 16.51 15.25
C SER A 641 -11.29 17.04 15.25
N ARG A 642 -12.12 16.66 14.27
CA ARG A 642 -13.54 17.06 14.22
C ARG A 642 -14.34 16.56 15.43
N VAL A 643 -14.07 15.33 15.87
CA VAL A 643 -14.70 14.76 17.07
C VAL A 643 -14.27 15.56 18.31
N CYS A 644 -12.96 15.82 18.48
CA CYS A 644 -12.47 16.65 19.58
C CYS A 644 -13.01 18.08 19.55
N ASP A 645 -13.11 18.72 18.39
CA ASP A 645 -13.66 20.08 18.27
C ASP A 645 -15.15 20.14 18.65
N ALA A 646 -15.92 19.09 18.35
CA ALA A 646 -17.33 19.01 18.70
C ALA A 646 -17.54 18.72 20.20
N VAL A 647 -16.76 17.79 20.76
CA VAL A 647 -16.86 17.39 22.17
C VAL A 647 -16.29 18.49 23.08
N PHE A 648 -15.09 18.97 22.79
CA PHE A 648 -14.39 19.98 23.59
C PHE A 648 -14.56 21.39 23.01
N LYS A 649 -15.80 21.75 22.68
CA LYS A 649 -16.15 23.04 22.06
C LYS A 649 -15.79 24.27 22.90
N SER A 650 -15.63 24.09 24.21
CA SER A 650 -15.27 25.14 25.18
C SER A 650 -13.88 24.93 25.77
N ALA A 651 -13.01 24.18 25.09
CA ALA A 651 -11.62 24.00 25.53
C ALA A 651 -10.86 25.34 25.49
N PRO A 652 -10.18 25.72 26.58
CA PRO A 652 -9.26 26.85 26.58
C PRO A 652 -8.11 26.62 25.60
N GLN A 653 -7.66 27.68 24.93
CA GLN A 653 -6.50 27.66 24.05
C GLN A 653 -5.23 27.97 24.86
N ILE A 654 -4.45 26.92 25.18
CA ILE A 654 -3.27 27.03 26.04
C ILE A 654 -2.07 26.37 25.36
N SER A 655 -1.24 27.20 24.73
CA SER A 655 -0.05 26.79 23.98
C SER A 655 1.18 26.57 24.89
N SER A 656 1.01 25.74 25.94
CA SER A 656 2.10 25.41 26.86
C SER A 656 2.29 23.90 26.95
N GLU A 657 3.18 23.35 26.12
CA GLU A 657 3.42 21.90 26.10
C GLU A 657 3.89 21.37 27.45
N LEU A 658 4.65 22.16 28.22
CA LEU A 658 5.23 21.77 29.51
C LEU A 658 4.16 21.40 30.54
N VAL A 659 3.07 22.18 30.62
CA VAL A 659 2.02 22.02 31.64
C VAL A 659 0.67 21.54 31.10
N ASN A 660 0.40 21.67 29.79
CA ASN A 660 -0.85 21.20 29.17
C ASN A 660 -0.85 19.68 28.94
N ARG A 661 -0.67 18.92 30.03
CA ARG A 661 -0.61 17.46 30.09
C ARG A 661 -1.07 16.96 31.47
N ASP A 662 -1.44 15.69 31.57
CA ASP A 662 -1.94 15.14 32.84
C ASP A 662 -0.83 14.77 33.83
N VAL A 663 0.37 14.44 33.32
CA VAL A 663 1.56 14.09 34.12
C VAL A 663 2.69 15.02 33.75
N LEU A 664 3.18 15.80 34.72
CA LEU A 664 4.28 16.73 34.55
C LEU A 664 5.64 16.03 34.70
N SER A 665 6.67 16.55 34.03
CA SER A 665 8.05 16.20 34.34
C SER A 665 8.48 16.88 35.66
N SER A 666 9.54 16.37 36.30
CA SER A 666 10.09 16.99 37.52
C SER A 666 10.45 18.47 37.30
N ASN A 667 11.02 18.80 36.14
CA ASN A 667 11.34 20.19 35.77
C ASN A 667 10.09 21.04 35.56
N ALA A 668 9.06 20.52 34.89
CA ALA A 668 7.81 21.24 34.68
C ALA A 668 7.04 21.46 35.99
N ALA A 669 7.02 20.47 36.89
CA ALA A 669 6.43 20.58 38.22
C ALA A 669 7.17 21.64 39.07
N LYS A 670 8.51 21.65 39.02
CA LYS A 670 9.31 22.69 39.69
C LYS A 670 9.00 24.09 39.13
N ALA A 671 8.92 24.24 37.81
CA ALA A 671 8.60 25.51 37.16
C ALA A 671 7.18 25.99 37.50
N GLN A 672 6.19 25.08 37.56
CA GLN A 672 4.83 25.40 38.00
C GLN A 672 4.82 25.94 39.43
N ARG A 673 5.52 25.26 40.35
CA ARG A 673 5.61 25.68 41.75
C ARG A 673 6.24 27.06 41.90
N LEU A 674 7.39 27.29 41.24
CA LEU A 674 8.08 28.58 41.24
C LEU A 674 7.24 29.71 40.62
N LEU A 675 6.48 29.41 39.56
CA LEU A 675 5.53 30.37 38.99
C LEU A 675 4.45 30.72 40.02
N MET A 676 3.86 29.75 40.69
CA MET A 676 2.81 29.99 41.70
C MET A 676 3.32 30.84 42.88
N HIS A 677 4.52 30.57 43.39
CA HIS A 677 5.17 31.42 44.42
C HIS A 677 5.39 32.85 43.92
N ARG A 678 5.81 33.02 42.65
CA ARG A 678 5.96 34.33 42.00
C ARG A 678 4.63 35.07 41.83
N MET A 679 3.55 34.35 41.50
CA MET A 679 2.21 34.95 41.36
C MET A 679 1.75 35.60 42.67
N LEU A 680 2.10 35.02 43.82
CA LEU A 680 1.83 35.61 45.14
C LEU A 680 2.76 36.77 45.48
N SER A 681 4.07 36.53 45.41
CA SER A 681 5.08 37.49 45.90
C SER A 681 5.27 38.72 45.00
N HIS A 682 5.10 38.56 43.68
CA HIS A 682 5.39 39.60 42.68
C HIS A 682 4.16 39.99 41.83
N GLY A 683 2.95 39.61 42.25
CA GLY A 683 1.71 39.86 41.51
C GLY A 683 1.39 41.34 41.21
N GLY A 684 1.99 42.29 41.95
CA GLY A 684 1.85 43.73 41.72
C GLY A 684 2.83 44.31 40.69
N HIS A 685 3.81 43.52 40.24
CA HIS A 685 4.90 43.97 39.36
C HIS A 685 4.59 43.67 37.88
N HIS A 686 5.15 44.48 36.98
CA HIS A 686 5.11 44.22 35.55
C HIS A 686 5.69 42.83 35.25
N GLU A 687 4.94 41.98 34.56
CA GLU A 687 5.36 40.60 34.19
C GLU A 687 5.94 39.79 35.38
N LEU A 688 5.40 39.98 36.59
CA LEU A 688 5.89 39.31 37.82
C LEU A 688 7.38 39.54 38.11
N ASP A 689 7.97 40.63 37.58
CA ASP A 689 9.37 41.03 37.75
C ASP A 689 10.41 40.01 37.23
N TYR A 690 10.10 39.30 36.14
CA TYR A 690 11.05 38.34 35.56
C TYR A 690 12.23 39.03 34.88
N SER A 691 13.45 38.66 35.30
CA SER A 691 14.70 38.99 34.60
C SER A 691 15.21 37.76 33.84
N GLY A 692 15.14 37.77 32.51
CA GLY A 692 15.53 36.65 31.65
C GLY A 692 14.38 35.65 31.40
N TYR A 693 14.71 34.46 30.88
CA TYR A 693 13.73 33.45 30.45
C TYR A 693 13.91 32.07 31.14
N PRO A 694 13.83 31.97 32.48
CA PRO A 694 13.77 30.68 33.16
C PRO A 694 12.45 29.92 32.84
N ALA A 695 12.37 28.65 33.21
CA ALA A 695 11.24 27.79 32.85
C ALA A 695 9.87 28.32 33.35
N GLU A 696 9.83 28.87 34.55
CA GLU A 696 8.66 29.52 35.15
C GLU A 696 8.25 30.82 34.43
N ALA A 697 9.21 31.59 33.90
CA ALA A 697 8.91 32.75 33.06
C ALA A 697 8.30 32.29 31.72
N GLY A 698 8.78 31.17 31.16
CA GLY A 698 8.16 30.53 30.00
C GLY A 698 6.70 30.14 30.27
N LEU A 699 6.38 29.63 31.47
CA LEU A 699 5.00 29.33 31.85
C LEU A 699 4.14 30.61 31.97
N TYR A 700 4.69 31.70 32.50
CA TYR A 700 4.00 33.00 32.51
C TYR A 700 3.61 33.45 31.09
N HIS A 701 4.56 33.42 30.15
CA HIS A 701 4.33 33.87 28.77
C HIS A 701 3.50 32.91 27.92
N THR A 702 3.35 31.64 28.32
CA THR A 702 2.55 30.64 27.57
C THR A 702 1.17 30.37 28.18
N VAL A 703 0.95 30.73 29.45
CA VAL A 703 -0.32 30.49 30.17
C VAL A 703 -0.97 31.79 30.65
N LEU A 704 -0.27 32.62 31.44
CA LEU A 704 -0.91 33.78 32.09
C LEU A 704 -1.12 34.96 31.15
N ALA A 705 -0.07 35.36 30.43
CA ALA A 705 -0.14 36.53 29.53
C ALA A 705 -1.08 36.31 28.32
N PRO A 706 -1.02 35.18 27.57
CA PRO A 706 -1.90 34.97 26.41
C PRO A 706 -3.37 34.80 26.77
N LEU A 707 -3.67 34.35 28.00
CA LEU A 707 -5.03 34.22 28.52
C LEU A 707 -5.54 35.52 29.18
N GLY A 708 -4.72 36.59 29.19
CA GLY A 708 -5.09 37.87 29.78
C GLY A 708 -5.33 37.84 31.29
N LEU A 709 -4.74 36.86 31.99
CA LEU A 709 -4.96 36.62 33.42
C LEU A 709 -4.14 37.55 34.32
N HIS A 710 -3.03 38.09 33.81
CA HIS A 710 -2.20 39.07 34.50
C HIS A 710 -1.79 40.18 33.53
N ARG A 711 -2.04 41.45 33.89
CA ARG A 711 -1.86 42.60 33.01
C ARG A 711 -1.23 43.78 33.71
N THR A 712 -0.66 44.67 32.92
CA THR A 712 -0.11 45.94 33.41
C THR A 712 -1.15 47.05 33.24
N VAL A 713 -1.68 47.56 34.35
CA VAL A 713 -2.57 48.72 34.40
C VAL A 713 -1.84 49.86 35.09
N LYS A 714 -1.71 51.02 34.44
CA LYS A 714 -1.03 52.22 34.99
C LYS A 714 0.35 51.90 35.62
N LYS A 715 1.17 51.07 34.94
CA LYS A 715 2.52 50.61 35.36
C LYS A 715 2.56 49.65 36.57
N ARG A 716 1.44 49.09 37.01
CA ARG A 716 1.39 48.01 38.01
C ARG A 716 0.80 46.73 37.41
N GLY A 717 1.35 45.60 37.82
CA GLY A 717 0.78 44.28 37.54
C GLY A 717 -0.52 44.10 38.31
N THR A 718 -1.51 43.46 37.69
CA THR A 718 -2.79 43.12 38.32
C THR A 718 -3.36 41.87 37.67
N PHE A 719 -3.84 40.94 38.50
CA PHE A 719 -4.63 39.81 38.05
C PHE A 719 -6.05 40.24 37.71
N SER A 720 -6.57 39.78 36.58
CA SER A 720 -7.84 40.25 36.03
C SER A 720 -8.65 39.12 35.38
N SER A 721 -9.98 39.25 35.36
CA SER A 721 -10.84 38.31 34.65
C SER A 721 -10.53 38.30 33.14
N PRO A 722 -10.53 37.13 32.46
CA PRO A 722 -10.32 37.03 31.03
C PRO A 722 -11.34 37.85 30.21
N GLU A 723 -12.56 38.03 30.74
CA GLU A 723 -13.63 38.88 30.19
C GLU A 723 -13.20 40.35 29.94
N LEU A 724 -12.13 40.81 30.58
CA LEU A 724 -11.60 42.16 30.37
C LEU A 724 -10.64 42.25 29.17
N SER A 725 -10.27 41.12 28.53
CA SER A 725 -9.33 41.02 27.38
C SER A 725 -9.98 40.35 26.19
N ASP A 726 -11.12 40.86 25.76
CA ASP A 726 -11.83 40.31 24.59
C ASP A 726 -11.04 40.44 23.27
N ASP A 727 -9.97 41.24 23.25
CA ASP A 727 -9.02 41.36 22.16
C ASP A 727 -8.10 40.12 22.00
N LEU A 728 -7.87 39.37 23.09
CA LEU A 728 -7.02 38.18 23.08
C LEU A 728 -7.85 36.90 22.84
N GLU A 729 -7.50 36.13 21.80
CA GLU A 729 -8.19 34.88 21.49
C GLU A 729 -8.13 33.85 22.63
N GLY A 730 -6.96 33.74 23.29
CA GLY A 730 -6.77 32.90 24.46
C GLY A 730 -7.70 33.27 25.62
N ALA A 731 -7.83 34.57 25.94
CA ALA A 731 -8.73 35.04 26.99
C ALA A 731 -10.19 34.68 26.70
N ARG A 732 -10.68 34.95 25.47
CA ARG A 732 -12.03 34.59 25.03
C ARG A 732 -12.31 33.09 25.17
N SER A 733 -11.33 32.24 24.87
CA SER A 733 -11.47 30.78 24.98
C SER A 733 -11.63 30.29 26.43
N LEU A 734 -11.12 31.05 27.41
CA LEU A 734 -11.16 30.70 28.83
C LEU A 734 -12.46 31.16 29.52
N VAL A 735 -13.13 32.19 28.98
CA VAL A 735 -14.36 32.78 29.56
C VAL A 735 -15.41 31.73 29.96
N PRO A 736 -15.76 30.73 29.13
CA PRO A 736 -16.78 29.73 29.50
C PRO A 736 -16.42 28.94 30.77
N LEU A 737 -15.16 28.54 30.91
CA LEU A 737 -14.68 27.84 32.11
C LEU A 737 -14.69 28.77 33.32
N TRP A 738 -14.24 30.01 33.12
CA TRP A 738 -14.19 31.03 34.18
C TRP A 738 -15.57 31.32 34.77
N GLN A 739 -16.59 31.46 33.91
CA GLN A 739 -17.97 31.65 34.32
C GLN A 739 -18.53 30.40 35.01
N ALA A 740 -18.17 29.20 34.55
CA ALA A 740 -18.60 27.96 35.20
C ALA A 740 -18.04 27.82 36.63
N TRP A 741 -16.77 28.15 36.84
CA TRP A 741 -16.18 28.22 38.18
C TRP A 741 -16.85 29.27 39.07
N ARG A 742 -17.08 30.48 38.54
CA ARG A 742 -17.80 31.55 39.27
C ARG A 742 -19.22 31.11 39.68
N ASN A 743 -19.98 30.51 38.76
CA ASN A 743 -21.33 30.04 39.02
C ASN A 743 -21.37 28.91 40.06
N LEU A 744 -20.42 27.96 39.98
CA LEU A 744 -20.32 26.87 40.96
C LEU A 744 -20.07 27.42 42.38
N LEU A 745 -19.17 28.40 42.51
CA LEU A 745 -18.86 29.03 43.80
C LEU A 745 -20.02 29.89 44.32
N GLN A 746 -20.70 30.63 43.45
CA GLN A 746 -21.83 31.50 43.83
C GLN A 746 -23.12 30.73 44.17
N GLY A 747 -23.30 29.55 43.60
CA GLY A 747 -24.46 28.69 43.81
C GLY A 747 -24.31 27.72 44.99
N ALA A 748 -23.15 27.65 45.63
CA ALA A 748 -22.89 26.76 46.75
C ALA A 748 -23.18 27.44 48.10
N ASP A 749 -23.89 26.75 48.99
CA ASP A 749 -24.15 27.23 50.36
C ASP A 749 -22.91 27.10 51.29
N GLY A 750 -21.98 26.21 50.92
CA GLY A 750 -20.76 25.88 51.66
C GLY A 750 -19.47 26.16 50.89
N ALA A 751 -18.33 25.78 51.47
CA ALA A 751 -17.06 25.81 50.76
C ALA A 751 -17.02 24.71 49.68
N ILE A 752 -16.54 25.05 48.48
CA ILE A 752 -16.28 24.13 47.37
C ILE A 752 -14.80 23.81 47.37
N THR A 753 -14.44 22.53 47.27
CA THR A 753 -13.04 22.14 47.23
C THR A 753 -12.44 22.40 45.85
N LEU A 754 -11.14 22.62 45.83
CA LEU A 754 -10.43 22.83 44.58
C LEU A 754 -10.44 21.59 43.69
N ALA A 755 -10.50 20.39 44.27
CA ALA A 755 -10.73 19.14 43.55
C ALA A 755 -12.04 19.16 42.74
N GLN A 756 -13.13 19.71 43.31
CA GLN A 756 -14.41 19.85 42.59
C GLN A 756 -14.31 20.82 41.41
N LEU A 757 -13.60 21.95 41.56
CA LEU A 757 -13.33 22.89 40.46
C LEU A 757 -12.50 22.24 39.35
N TYR A 758 -11.51 21.43 39.73
CA TYR A 758 -10.67 20.69 38.79
C TYR A 758 -11.46 19.63 38.03
N ASP A 759 -12.33 18.89 38.70
CA ASP A 759 -13.15 17.87 38.05
C ASP A 759 -14.13 18.49 37.06
N LEU A 760 -14.75 19.63 37.39
CA LEU A 760 -15.58 20.40 36.45
C LEU A 760 -14.77 20.82 35.21
N ALA A 761 -13.55 21.33 35.39
CA ALA A 761 -12.69 21.79 34.28
C ALA A 761 -12.19 20.64 33.39
N ARG A 762 -12.08 19.42 33.93
CA ARG A 762 -11.65 18.23 33.20
C ARG A 762 -12.76 17.57 32.39
N GLN A 763 -14.02 17.84 32.71
CA GLN A 763 -15.17 17.30 32.02
C GLN A 763 -15.47 18.00 30.68
N ILE A 764 -16.27 17.34 29.85
CA ILE A 764 -16.85 17.92 28.63
C ILE A 764 -17.77 19.09 29.05
N PRO A 765 -17.71 20.27 28.42
CA PRO A 765 -17.07 20.59 27.13
C PRO A 765 -15.67 21.22 27.20
N TYR A 766 -15.00 21.23 28.37
CA TYR A 766 -13.72 21.92 28.56
C TYR A 766 -12.51 21.00 28.35
N GLY A 767 -12.45 19.89 29.08
CA GLY A 767 -11.40 18.88 28.95
C GLY A 767 -9.99 19.37 29.28
N VAL A 768 -9.82 20.28 30.24
CA VAL A 768 -8.51 20.85 30.63
C VAL A 768 -7.62 19.78 31.28
N LYS A 769 -6.32 19.83 30.98
CA LYS A 769 -5.34 18.88 31.52
C LYS A 769 -4.90 19.23 32.94
N ARG A 770 -4.65 18.20 33.77
CA ARG A 770 -4.35 18.37 35.21
C ARG A 770 -3.22 19.35 35.48
N GLY A 771 -2.16 19.33 34.66
CA GLY A 771 -0.97 20.15 34.87
C GLY A 771 -1.22 21.66 34.76
N VAL A 772 -2.30 22.13 34.14
CA VAL A 772 -2.58 23.58 33.99
C VAL A 772 -3.47 24.12 35.11
N LEU A 773 -4.29 23.24 35.71
CA LEU A 773 -5.34 23.63 36.65
C LEU A 773 -4.85 24.43 37.87
N PRO A 774 -3.71 24.11 38.51
CA PRO A 774 -3.22 24.90 39.64
C PRO A 774 -2.92 26.35 39.29
N ILE A 775 -2.36 26.61 38.11
CA ILE A 775 -2.02 27.96 37.65
C ILE A 775 -3.30 28.76 37.38
N LEU A 776 -4.27 28.15 36.68
CA LEU A 776 -5.54 28.81 36.36
C LEU A 776 -6.37 29.10 37.61
N ALA A 777 -6.43 28.16 38.55
CA ALA A 777 -7.16 28.34 39.78
C ALA A 777 -6.50 29.40 40.68
N LEU A 778 -5.17 29.45 40.77
CA LEU A 778 -4.50 30.51 41.53
C LEU A 778 -4.75 31.88 40.89
N ALA A 779 -4.69 31.98 39.56
CA ALA A 779 -5.04 33.21 38.85
C ALA A 779 -6.51 33.60 39.09
N PHE A 780 -7.42 32.63 39.17
CA PHE A 780 -8.84 32.87 39.48
C PHE A 780 -9.02 33.45 40.87
N LEU A 781 -8.38 32.84 41.88
CA LEU A 781 -8.42 33.30 43.25
C LEU A 781 -7.83 34.71 43.38
N LEU A 782 -6.72 35.01 42.71
CA LEU A 782 -6.08 36.33 42.76
C LEU A 782 -6.91 37.41 42.07
N ALA A 783 -7.58 37.08 40.95
CA ALA A 783 -8.48 38.01 40.27
C ALA A 783 -9.75 38.31 41.08
N HIS A 784 -10.19 37.37 41.94
CA HIS A 784 -11.40 37.47 42.76
C HIS A 784 -11.09 37.51 44.27
N ARG A 785 -9.91 38.00 44.65
CA ARG A 785 -9.40 37.90 46.03
C ARG A 785 -10.34 38.54 47.06
N SER A 786 -11.05 39.60 46.69
CA SER A 786 -12.02 40.28 47.57
C SER A 786 -13.35 39.55 47.72
N GLU A 787 -13.61 38.52 46.91
CA GLU A 787 -14.90 37.84 46.77
C GLU A 787 -14.85 36.38 47.22
N ILE A 788 -13.66 35.85 47.55
CA ILE A 788 -13.46 34.45 47.92
C ILE A 788 -12.77 34.35 49.28
N ALA A 789 -13.40 33.63 50.21
CA ALA A 789 -12.79 33.18 51.46
C ALA A 789 -12.09 31.83 51.25
N LEU A 790 -10.84 31.72 51.69
CA LEU A 790 -9.99 30.54 51.57
C LEU A 790 -10.00 29.72 52.86
N TYR A 791 -10.05 28.40 52.71
CA TYR A 791 -9.94 27.42 53.78
C TYR A 791 -8.88 26.38 53.44
N VAL A 792 -8.04 26.04 54.41
CA VAL A 792 -7.06 24.94 54.32
C VAL A 792 -7.37 23.98 55.46
N ASP A 793 -7.68 22.72 55.17
CA ASP A 793 -8.19 21.73 56.14
C ASP A 793 -9.34 22.28 57.00
N ASP A 794 -10.34 22.88 56.34
CA ASP A 794 -11.51 23.52 56.95
C ASP A 794 -11.21 24.71 57.89
N MET A 795 -9.94 25.15 57.99
CA MET A 795 -9.55 26.34 58.74
C MET A 795 -9.46 27.57 57.84
N PHE A 796 -10.10 28.67 58.26
CA PHE A 796 -10.06 29.93 57.51
C PHE A 796 -8.64 30.50 57.45
N CYS A 797 -8.16 30.76 56.23
CA CYS A 797 -6.83 31.27 55.97
C CYS A 797 -6.92 32.69 55.36
N PRO A 798 -6.54 33.75 56.10
CA PRO A 798 -6.72 35.14 55.65
C PRO A 798 -5.73 35.55 54.55
N ASP A 799 -4.50 35.02 54.58
CA ASP A 799 -3.40 35.35 53.67
C ASP A 799 -2.79 34.06 53.12
N LEU A 800 -2.47 34.04 51.82
CA LEU A 800 -1.93 32.86 51.16
C LEU A 800 -0.40 32.90 51.24
N THR A 801 0.21 31.86 51.79
CA THR A 801 1.66 31.70 51.87
C THR A 801 2.19 30.71 50.83
N ASP A 802 3.51 30.70 50.61
CA ASP A 802 4.16 29.71 49.75
C ASP A 802 3.91 28.28 50.24
N SER A 803 3.80 28.07 51.55
CA SER A 803 3.48 26.76 52.14
C SER A 803 2.08 26.29 51.74
N ASP A 804 1.09 27.18 51.75
CA ASP A 804 -0.29 26.86 51.36
C ASP A 804 -0.37 26.51 49.87
N THR A 805 0.44 27.17 49.01
CA THR A 805 0.52 26.81 47.59
C THR A 805 1.21 25.48 47.34
N ASP A 806 2.16 25.08 48.19
CA ASP A 806 2.79 23.77 48.10
C ASP A 806 1.80 22.67 48.52
N GLU A 807 0.97 22.90 49.54
CA GLU A 807 -0.11 21.99 49.92
C GLU A 807 -1.19 21.86 48.84
N TRP A 808 -1.59 22.99 48.23
CA TRP A 808 -2.49 23.05 47.08
C TRP A 808 -2.01 22.17 45.93
N LEU A 809 -0.71 22.18 45.63
CA LEU A 809 -0.10 21.37 44.57
C LEU A 809 -0.05 19.88 44.91
N GLN A 810 0.01 19.53 46.20
CA GLN A 810 0.02 18.14 46.67
C GLN A 810 -1.38 17.52 46.68
N ASP A 811 -2.35 18.20 47.30
CA ASP A 811 -3.71 17.71 47.42
C ASP A 811 -4.76 18.83 47.32
N PRO A 812 -5.42 18.99 46.15
CA PRO A 812 -6.46 20.01 45.97
C PRO A 812 -7.75 19.71 46.76
N ALA A 813 -7.92 18.52 47.36
CA ALA A 813 -9.09 18.24 48.20
C ALA A 813 -9.04 18.99 49.54
N ARG A 814 -7.85 19.34 50.03
CA ARG A 814 -7.62 20.06 51.30
C ARG A 814 -7.92 21.57 51.23
N ILE A 815 -8.04 22.11 50.01
CA ILE A 815 -8.25 23.54 49.77
C ILE A 815 -9.72 23.80 49.45
N GLY A 816 -10.40 24.60 50.29
CA GLY A 816 -11.80 24.97 50.13
C GLY A 816 -11.98 26.47 49.87
N TRP A 817 -12.87 26.82 48.95
CA TRP A 817 -13.23 28.20 48.63
C TRP A 817 -14.70 28.47 48.88
N LYS A 818 -15.01 29.60 49.52
CA LYS A 818 -16.38 30.07 49.71
C LYS A 818 -16.57 31.44 49.09
N TRP A 819 -17.57 31.60 48.23
CA TRP A 819 -17.92 32.89 47.68
C TRP A 819 -18.57 33.77 48.76
N VAL A 820 -18.02 34.96 48.98
CA VAL A 820 -18.52 35.92 49.98
C VAL A 820 -19.29 37.00 49.25
N ARG A 821 -20.62 37.04 49.44
CA ARG A 821 -21.43 38.19 49.06
C ARG A 821 -21.13 39.32 50.03
N MET A 822 -20.38 40.32 49.59
CA MET A 822 -20.13 41.50 50.40
C MET A 822 -21.29 42.49 50.26
N ASP A 823 -22.11 42.59 51.30
CA ASP A 823 -23.06 43.68 51.47
C ASP A 823 -22.29 44.99 51.72
N ALA A 824 -22.78 46.12 51.21
CA ALA A 824 -22.08 47.42 51.28
C ALA A 824 -21.69 47.83 52.72
N SER A 825 -22.46 47.40 53.72
CA SER A 825 -22.21 47.61 55.15
C SER A 825 -21.06 46.76 55.71
N ALA A 826 -20.91 45.51 55.26
CA ALA A 826 -19.83 44.61 55.69
C ALA A 826 -18.46 45.07 55.14
N LYS A 827 -18.45 45.61 53.92
CA LYS A 827 -17.25 46.17 53.27
C LYS A 827 -16.70 47.37 54.05
N GLN A 828 -17.57 48.22 54.60
CA GLN A 828 -17.19 49.38 55.41
C GLN A 828 -16.59 48.97 56.78
N MET A 829 -17.14 47.96 57.45
CA MET A 829 -16.62 47.47 58.74
C MET A 829 -15.26 46.75 58.62
N LEU A 830 -15.05 45.97 57.56
CA LEU A 830 -13.78 45.25 57.35
C LEU A 830 -12.63 46.20 56.96
N THR A 831 -12.93 47.24 56.18
CA THR A 831 -11.96 48.30 55.80
C THR A 831 -11.47 49.08 57.02
N LEU A 832 -12.31 49.25 58.05
CA LEU A 832 -11.96 49.91 59.31
C LEU A 832 -11.13 49.02 60.26
N ARG A 833 -11.23 47.69 60.15
CA ARG A 833 -10.61 46.73 61.10
C ARG A 833 -9.33 46.07 60.56
N TYR A 834 -9.19 45.95 59.24
CA TYR A 834 -8.00 45.40 58.56
C TYR A 834 -7.63 46.28 57.34
N PRO A 835 -7.05 47.47 57.55
CA PRO A 835 -6.79 48.43 56.48
C PRO A 835 -5.81 47.91 55.41
N HIS A 836 -4.98 46.92 55.73
CA HIS A 836 -4.03 46.31 54.79
C HIS A 836 -4.64 45.25 53.86
N VAL A 837 -5.82 44.71 54.21
CA VAL A 837 -6.49 43.63 53.46
C VAL A 837 -7.54 44.19 52.48
N PHE A 838 -8.09 45.37 52.77
CA PHE A 838 -9.20 45.97 52.01
C PHE A 838 -8.97 47.44 51.63
N GLN A 839 -7.75 47.85 51.24
CA GLN A 839 -7.61 49.18 50.62
C GLN A 839 -8.43 49.23 49.33
N PRO A 840 -9.45 50.09 49.22
CA PRO A 840 -10.07 50.34 47.94
C PRO A 840 -9.09 51.19 47.12
N MET A 841 -8.72 50.74 45.92
CA MET A 841 -8.24 51.65 44.87
C MET A 841 -9.40 52.59 44.50
N THR A 842 -9.66 53.59 45.33
CA THR A 842 -10.54 54.72 45.01
C THR A 842 -9.70 55.98 45.07
N ILE A 843 -8.98 56.27 43.99
CA ILE A 843 -8.57 57.63 43.64
C ILE A 843 -8.84 57.81 42.14
N TRP A 844 -10.07 58.26 41.91
CA TRP A 844 -10.59 59.19 40.89
C TRP A 844 -10.61 58.83 39.39
N LEU A 845 -11.77 59.19 38.81
CA LEU A 845 -12.20 59.39 37.41
C LEU A 845 -11.16 59.20 36.31
#